data_AF-Q5WR67-F1
#
_entry.id   AF-Q5WR67-F1
#
_cell.length_a   1.000
_cell.length_b   1.000
_cell.length_c   1.000
_cell.angle_alpha   90.00
_cell.angle_beta   90.00
_cell.angle_gamma   90.00
#
_symmetry.space_group_name_H-M   'P 1'
#
loop_
_entity.id
_entity.type
_entity.pdbx_description
1 polymer ?
#
loop_
_entity_poly.entity_id
_entity_poly.type
_entity_poly.pdbx_seq_one_letter_code
_entity_poly.pdbx_strand_id
1 'polypeptide(L)'
;MLGKAQPTTSSLNLVKLEVCDTAAAADAHDGIKMADLVESLDTRELDMGEGEETDYDGNLGDCRIPFSAVYATVGFKEASAKVYLPTVPITARILEVERFSTAQDRFNLSHQRSVNKSLPAVFKIELKHGEFTWVVKRKEKHFMELHRELRTYKTFMRIPLPSRSHTVRRRTVRESEVREMPSLPRGGGDDLVRDEQVSSRRRQLEDYLNKLLRMAMYRKYHHTMEFIDISQLSFIHDLGPQGLEGMIYKRSGGHRIPGMNCCGHSQACYRWSKRWLEVKDSCLLYMKPDSGAISFVMLVDKEFSIKMDSKDTETKHGVRIDSLSRTLVFKCISYRHARWWGQSIESFVRSHGKAFLRDHRFGSFAQEEENIPAKWYVNGKTYMEDVADALEEAKEEIFITDWWLSPEIFLKRPVVEGNRWRLDCILKRKAQQGVRIFVMLYKEVEVALGINSGYSKRTLLHLHPNIKVMRHPDHVSSSVYLWAHHEKIIVIDQSVAFVGGIDLAYGRWDDREHRLTDVGSVTRSVALEQAGSTNTSSSKGVSAVDGVSLRNGQGTLPGDPVELPKLKGIGRSRRSRFSLYRHLHKHTLQQADSVSSVDSAGSGSVQSLKTGVGELQGNTRFWHGKDYCNFVYKDWIQLEKPFDDFIDRYTTPRMPWHDIASVVHGRAARDAARHFIQRWNFTKIMKPKYRSLSYPFLLPKSHSSANELRYQVPDCTNAKVQVLRSAADWSAGIKYHEESIHNAYIQVIAKSKHYIYIENQFFISCADNRMVYNKIGDAIIERIIRAHKEGKKYRVYVVTPLLPGFEGDITTGGGNALQAVMHFNYRTMIRGEFSIISQLKKEMDDQWMNYISFAGLRTHAELEGRLVTELIYIHSKMLIADDNTVIIGSANINDRSMLGKRDSEVAVIVEDSEKVASVMDGQEYEAGPYALQLRLECFRTILGGHSDTSIDLSDPISDRFYKEAWMTTAGRNDTIYEKVFRCLPSSLVRNMSELEQFQSKPGLAQTDTARAHEELRKIRGFLVQFPLDFLSEHNLMPSVGTKEAMVPTEIWT
;
A
#
# COMPACT_ATOMS: atom_id res chain seq x y z
N MET A 1 -56.00 -36.51 8.41
CA MET A 1 -56.77 -36.44 7.15
C MET A 1 -55.79 -36.38 6.00
N LEU A 2 -56.04 -37.24 5.01
CA LEU A 2 -55.28 -37.45 3.77
C LEU A 2 -55.34 -36.19 2.86
N GLY A 3 -54.44 -35.93 1.90
CA GLY A 3 -53.59 -36.89 1.20
C GLY A 3 -52.49 -36.27 0.32
N LYS A 4 -51.84 -37.19 -0.41
CA LYS A 4 -50.61 -37.10 -1.20
C LYS A 4 -50.82 -36.47 -2.58
N ALA A 5 -49.76 -35.91 -3.16
CA ALA A 5 -49.58 -35.77 -4.62
C ALA A 5 -48.13 -36.08 -5.04
N GLN A 6 -48.00 -36.78 -6.18
CA GLN A 6 -46.78 -37.28 -6.83
C GLN A 6 -46.34 -36.37 -8.01
N PRO A 7 -45.14 -36.57 -8.60
CA PRO A 7 -44.47 -35.61 -9.48
C PRO A 7 -44.70 -35.86 -10.99
N THR A 8 -44.57 -34.81 -11.82
CA THR A 8 -44.58 -34.91 -13.28
C THR A 8 -43.32 -34.34 -13.92
N THR A 9 -42.78 -35.11 -14.86
CA THR A 9 -41.74 -34.80 -15.83
C THR A 9 -42.32 -34.03 -17.02
N SER A 10 -41.54 -33.19 -17.69
CA SER A 10 -41.87 -32.73 -19.04
C SER A 10 -40.63 -32.67 -19.95
N SER A 11 -40.78 -33.30 -21.10
CA SER A 11 -39.95 -33.25 -22.30
C SER A 11 -40.48 -32.16 -23.23
N LEU A 12 -39.61 -31.49 -23.99
CA LEU A 12 -40.03 -30.58 -25.06
C LEU A 12 -39.25 -30.85 -26.35
N ASN A 13 -40.06 -31.15 -27.38
CA ASN A 13 -39.68 -31.49 -28.74
C ASN A 13 -39.48 -30.24 -29.63
N LEU A 14 -38.64 -30.42 -30.64
CA LEU A 14 -38.44 -29.53 -31.79
C LEU A 14 -39.70 -29.41 -32.66
N VAL A 15 -39.92 -28.22 -33.22
CA VAL A 15 -40.82 -27.98 -34.36
C VAL A 15 -40.06 -27.21 -35.46
N LYS A 16 -40.08 -27.79 -36.66
CA LYS A 16 -39.73 -27.21 -37.97
C LYS A 16 -40.94 -26.47 -38.54
N LEU A 17 -40.71 -25.51 -39.44
CA LEU A 17 -41.71 -25.00 -40.39
C LEU A 17 -41.06 -24.69 -41.76
N GLU A 18 -41.82 -25.03 -42.80
CA GLU A 18 -41.57 -25.21 -44.26
C GLU A 18 -41.42 -23.89 -45.05
N VAL A 19 -40.55 -23.77 -46.07
CA VAL A 19 -40.63 -24.11 -47.53
C VAL A 19 -41.71 -23.37 -48.35
N CYS A 20 -41.30 -22.66 -49.41
CA CYS A 20 -41.93 -22.64 -50.72
C CYS A 20 -40.96 -22.13 -51.83
N ASP A 21 -41.24 -22.57 -53.06
CA ASP A 21 -40.34 -22.83 -54.18
C ASP A 21 -40.08 -21.67 -55.16
N THR A 22 -39.07 -21.83 -56.04
CA THR A 22 -39.30 -21.92 -57.52
C THR A 22 -38.03 -22.17 -58.35
N ALA A 23 -38.17 -23.19 -59.20
CA ALA A 23 -37.73 -23.32 -60.61
C ALA A 23 -36.25 -23.58 -61.00
N ALA A 24 -36.13 -24.50 -61.96
CA ALA A 24 -34.94 -25.19 -62.42
C ALA A 24 -34.30 -24.57 -63.67
N ALA A 25 -33.01 -24.85 -63.86
CA ALA A 25 -32.42 -25.17 -65.16
C ALA A 25 -31.10 -25.95 -64.95
N ALA A 26 -30.96 -27.07 -65.64
CA ALA A 26 -29.73 -27.84 -65.74
C ALA A 26 -28.95 -27.42 -66.99
N ASP A 27 -27.62 -27.31 -66.91
CA ASP A 27 -26.72 -27.95 -67.90
C ASP A 27 -25.23 -27.86 -67.54
N ALA A 28 -24.58 -29.01 -67.76
CA ALA A 28 -23.20 -29.33 -68.13
C ALA A 28 -21.95 -28.61 -67.53
N HIS A 29 -21.07 -29.49 -67.04
CA HIS A 29 -19.63 -29.38 -66.77
C HIS A 29 -18.81 -28.37 -67.61
N ASP A 30 -17.95 -27.60 -66.94
CA ASP A 30 -16.51 -27.66 -67.24
C ASP A 30 -15.65 -27.32 -66.02
N GLY A 31 -14.54 -28.04 -65.85
CA GLY A 31 -13.69 -27.98 -64.66
C GLY A 31 -12.62 -26.90 -64.76
N ILE A 32 -12.54 -26.01 -63.76
CA ILE A 32 -11.38 -25.12 -63.57
C ILE A 32 -10.86 -25.30 -62.14
N LYS A 33 -9.58 -25.68 -62.05
CA LYS A 33 -8.86 -25.95 -60.80
C LYS A 33 -8.60 -24.64 -60.05
N MET A 34 -8.86 -24.65 -58.74
CA MET A 34 -8.48 -23.64 -57.73
C MET A 34 -6.96 -23.56 -57.51
N ALA A 35 -6.18 -23.54 -58.59
CA ALA A 35 -4.73 -23.30 -58.58
C ALA A 35 -4.37 -21.96 -59.24
N ASP A 36 -5.22 -21.45 -60.14
CA ASP A 36 -4.88 -20.27 -60.97
C ASP A 36 -5.47 -18.94 -60.46
N LEU A 37 -6.01 -18.90 -59.23
CA LEU A 37 -6.52 -17.66 -58.61
C LEU A 37 -5.62 -17.10 -57.49
N VAL A 38 -4.43 -17.68 -57.28
CA VAL A 38 -3.49 -17.27 -56.23
C VAL A 38 -2.25 -16.54 -56.79
N GLU A 39 -2.15 -16.37 -58.12
CA GLU A 39 -0.99 -15.72 -58.78
C GLU A 39 -1.20 -14.26 -59.21
N SER A 40 -2.20 -13.54 -58.69
CA SER A 40 -2.38 -12.10 -59.01
C SER A 40 -2.43 -11.15 -57.80
N LEU A 41 -1.95 -11.57 -56.63
CA LEU A 41 -1.72 -10.64 -55.52
C LEU A 41 -0.24 -10.22 -55.48
N ASP A 42 -0.01 -9.06 -56.10
CA ASP A 42 1.21 -8.28 -56.11
C ASP A 42 1.78 -8.09 -54.69
N THR A 43 3.03 -8.50 -54.49
CA THR A 43 3.71 -8.54 -53.17
C THR A 43 4.67 -7.36 -52.95
N ARG A 44 4.46 -6.24 -53.63
CA ARG A 44 5.37 -5.08 -53.56
C ARG A 44 4.99 -3.94 -52.61
N GLU A 45 4.05 -4.15 -51.68
CA GLU A 45 3.78 -3.17 -50.61
C GLU A 45 3.69 -3.83 -49.22
N LEU A 46 4.77 -4.45 -48.75
CA LEU A 46 5.02 -4.68 -47.31
C LEU A 46 6.53 -4.65 -47.05
N ASP A 47 7.14 -3.49 -47.30
CA ASP A 47 8.46 -3.16 -46.76
C ASP A 47 8.29 -2.80 -45.27
N MET A 48 8.37 -3.83 -44.42
CA MET A 48 8.55 -3.68 -42.98
C MET A 48 10.01 -3.99 -42.70
N GLY A 49 10.78 -2.93 -42.45
CA GLY A 49 12.24 -2.91 -42.41
C GLY A 49 12.89 -4.10 -41.70
N GLU A 50 13.96 -4.57 -42.31
CA GLU A 50 14.94 -5.47 -41.73
C GLU A 50 15.60 -4.78 -40.53
N GLY A 51 15.10 -5.07 -39.33
CA GLY A 51 15.87 -4.86 -38.11
C GLY A 51 16.88 -5.99 -37.99
N GLU A 52 18.08 -5.79 -38.52
CA GLU A 52 19.25 -6.52 -38.04
C GLU A 52 19.30 -6.37 -36.52
N GLU A 53 19.36 -7.48 -35.77
CA GLU A 53 19.83 -7.44 -34.39
C GLU A 53 21.30 -6.99 -34.45
N THR A 54 21.53 -5.68 -34.46
CA THR A 54 22.83 -5.09 -34.17
C THR A 54 23.26 -5.61 -32.81
N ASP A 55 24.36 -6.36 -32.79
CA ASP A 55 25.16 -6.57 -31.59
C ASP A 55 25.42 -5.19 -30.98
N TYR A 56 24.78 -4.94 -29.84
CA TYR A 56 24.91 -3.70 -29.10
C TYR A 56 26.30 -3.69 -28.48
N ASP A 57 27.27 -3.05 -29.15
CA ASP A 57 28.58 -2.78 -28.58
C ASP A 57 28.47 -1.56 -27.66
N GLY A 58 28.07 -1.81 -26.41
CA GLY A 58 27.82 -0.77 -25.42
C GLY A 58 27.77 -1.33 -24.01
N ASN A 59 28.88 -1.21 -23.28
CA ASN A 59 29.11 -1.56 -21.88
C ASN A 59 28.70 -3.00 -21.46
N LEU A 60 29.67 -3.78 -20.96
CA LEU A 60 29.48 -5.04 -20.21
C LEU A 60 28.65 -4.89 -18.90
N GLY A 61 27.89 -3.80 -18.74
CA GLY A 61 27.29 -3.35 -17.49
C GLY A 61 25.87 -3.85 -17.20
N ASP A 62 25.11 -4.41 -18.16
CA ASP A 62 23.70 -4.74 -17.88
C ASP A 62 23.19 -6.03 -18.57
N CYS A 63 23.81 -7.17 -18.29
CA CYS A 63 23.32 -8.50 -18.67
C CYS A 63 22.18 -9.01 -17.75
N ARG A 64 21.28 -8.15 -17.27
CA ARG A 64 20.23 -8.51 -16.29
C ARG A 64 18.83 -8.51 -16.90
N ILE A 65 18.00 -9.47 -16.50
CA ILE A 65 16.56 -9.46 -16.81
C ILE A 65 15.86 -8.61 -15.76
N PRO A 66 15.15 -7.53 -16.13
CA PRO A 66 14.48 -6.66 -15.17
C PRO A 66 13.32 -7.39 -14.48
N PHE A 67 13.01 -7.00 -13.24
CA PHE A 67 11.90 -7.60 -12.49
C PHE A 67 10.56 -7.50 -13.22
N SER A 68 10.34 -6.44 -14.01
CA SER A 68 9.13 -6.26 -14.82
C SER A 68 8.83 -7.41 -15.81
N ALA A 69 9.83 -8.25 -16.13
CA ALA A 69 9.66 -9.45 -16.95
C ALA A 69 8.64 -10.45 -16.37
N VAL A 70 8.39 -10.44 -15.05
CA VAL A 70 7.35 -11.30 -14.42
C VAL A 70 5.94 -11.06 -14.98
N TYR A 71 5.72 -9.90 -15.62
CA TYR A 71 4.45 -9.50 -16.24
C TYR A 71 4.34 -9.78 -17.74
N ALA A 72 5.40 -10.31 -18.35
CA ALA A 72 5.52 -10.52 -19.79
C ALA A 72 5.81 -12.00 -20.14
N THR A 73 5.26 -12.94 -19.35
CA THR A 73 5.42 -14.38 -19.60
C THR A 73 4.53 -14.87 -20.74
N VAL A 74 5.03 -15.81 -21.53
CA VAL A 74 4.30 -16.47 -22.64
C VAL A 74 4.27 -17.99 -22.49
N GLY A 75 3.50 -18.69 -23.33
CA GLY A 75 3.48 -20.15 -23.35
C GLY A 75 4.87 -20.76 -23.54
N PHE A 76 5.18 -21.86 -22.84
CA PHE A 76 6.54 -22.45 -22.80
C PHE A 76 7.01 -22.97 -24.17
N LYS A 77 6.09 -23.16 -25.11
CA LYS A 77 6.36 -23.62 -26.48
C LYS A 77 6.46 -22.48 -27.49
N GLU A 78 6.19 -21.24 -27.07
CA GLU A 78 6.28 -20.05 -27.92
C GLU A 78 7.74 -19.65 -28.14
N ALA A 79 8.06 -19.14 -29.33
CA ALA A 79 9.44 -18.75 -29.66
C ALA A 79 9.85 -17.40 -29.07
N SER A 80 8.87 -16.58 -28.69
CA SER A 80 9.06 -15.27 -28.07
C SER A 80 9.49 -15.35 -26.60
N ALA A 81 9.50 -16.54 -25.98
CA ALA A 81 9.88 -16.73 -24.59
C ALA A 81 11.34 -16.30 -24.35
N LYS A 82 11.53 -15.25 -23.56
CA LYS A 82 12.85 -14.77 -23.12
C LYS A 82 13.23 -15.52 -21.84
N VAL A 83 14.15 -16.47 -21.97
CA VAL A 83 14.57 -17.33 -20.86
C VAL A 83 16.01 -17.04 -20.44
N TYR A 84 16.95 -17.04 -21.39
CA TYR A 84 18.38 -16.91 -21.11
C TYR A 84 18.84 -15.45 -21.05
N LEU A 85 19.88 -15.19 -20.25
CA LEU A 85 20.60 -13.93 -20.26
C LEU A 85 21.30 -13.75 -21.63
N PRO A 86 21.16 -12.58 -22.29
CA PRO A 86 21.85 -12.29 -23.53
C PRO A 86 23.37 -12.43 -23.36
N THR A 87 24.07 -12.98 -24.36
CA THR A 87 25.54 -13.08 -24.41
C THR A 87 26.26 -13.90 -23.32
N VAL A 88 25.54 -14.37 -22.29
CA VAL A 88 26.12 -15.18 -21.21
C VAL A 88 26.07 -16.68 -21.58
N PRO A 89 27.19 -17.43 -21.51
CA PRO A 89 27.16 -18.87 -21.76
C PRO A 89 26.45 -19.64 -20.63
N ILE A 90 25.92 -20.80 -20.97
CA ILE A 90 25.43 -21.79 -20.00
C ILE A 90 26.31 -23.04 -20.10
N THR A 91 26.80 -23.51 -18.95
CA THR A 91 27.68 -24.66 -18.85
C THR A 91 27.06 -25.74 -17.97
N ALA A 92 27.29 -27.00 -18.30
CA ALA A 92 26.86 -28.14 -17.51
C ALA A 92 28.06 -28.96 -17.04
N ARG A 93 28.05 -29.41 -15.78
CA ARG A 93 29.03 -30.28 -15.17
C ARG A 93 28.32 -31.43 -14.46
N ILE A 94 28.56 -32.67 -14.86
CA ILE A 94 28.05 -33.82 -14.14
C ILE A 94 28.91 -33.98 -12.89
N LEU A 95 28.34 -33.91 -11.68
CA LEU A 95 29.07 -33.96 -10.41
C LEU A 95 29.29 -35.40 -9.93
N GLU A 96 28.23 -36.20 -9.93
CA GLU A 96 28.20 -37.56 -9.41
C GLU A 96 27.22 -38.45 -10.20
N VAL A 97 27.43 -39.76 -10.11
CA VAL A 97 26.56 -40.79 -10.70
C VAL A 97 26.08 -41.70 -9.58
N GLU A 98 24.85 -41.47 -9.11
CA GLU A 98 24.23 -42.29 -8.06
C GLU A 98 23.83 -43.65 -8.66
N ARG A 99 24.39 -44.73 -8.08
CA ARG A 99 24.08 -46.13 -8.40
C ARG A 99 23.41 -46.76 -7.19
N PHE A 100 22.29 -47.42 -7.40
CA PHE A 100 21.58 -48.08 -6.31
C PHE A 100 21.82 -49.59 -6.40
N SER A 101 22.56 -50.15 -5.44
CA SER A 101 22.57 -51.58 -5.21
C SER A 101 21.30 -52.00 -4.48
N THR A 102 20.81 -53.22 -4.74
CA THR A 102 19.59 -53.80 -4.16
C THR A 102 19.62 -53.98 -2.63
N ALA A 103 20.72 -53.62 -1.94
CA ALA A 103 20.95 -53.94 -0.54
C ALA A 103 20.32 -52.98 0.49
N GLN A 104 19.80 -51.81 0.08
CA GLN A 104 19.26 -50.78 0.99
C GLN A 104 17.73 -50.87 1.23
N ASP A 105 17.01 -51.84 0.65
CA ASP A 105 15.56 -52.05 0.84
C ASP A 105 15.22 -53.13 1.91
N ARG A 106 16.01 -53.25 2.99
CA ARG A 106 15.83 -54.30 4.02
C ARG A 106 14.60 -54.15 4.94
N PHE A 107 13.71 -53.18 4.74
CA PHE A 107 12.57 -52.95 5.64
C PHE A 107 11.18 -53.27 5.08
N ASN A 108 11.07 -53.95 3.93
CA ASN A 108 9.78 -54.49 3.47
C ASN A 108 9.86 -56.01 3.28
N LEU A 109 9.45 -56.74 4.32
CA LEU A 109 9.17 -58.18 4.26
C LEU A 109 7.81 -58.40 3.59
N SER A 110 7.80 -58.57 2.28
CA SER A 110 6.77 -59.38 1.62
C SER A 110 7.39 -60.18 0.47
N HIS A 111 7.21 -61.49 0.55
CA HIS A 111 7.77 -62.49 -0.35
C HIS A 111 7.20 -62.36 -1.76
N GLN A 112 8.04 -61.96 -2.72
CA GLN A 112 8.10 -62.54 -4.07
C GLN A 112 9.39 -62.08 -4.76
N ARG A 113 10.31 -63.03 -4.97
CA ARG A 113 11.57 -62.82 -5.69
C ARG A 113 11.29 -62.65 -7.18
N SER A 114 11.75 -61.54 -7.77
CA SER A 114 11.96 -61.40 -9.21
C SER A 114 13.31 -60.71 -9.47
N VAL A 115 14.15 -61.50 -10.15
CA VAL A 115 15.40 -61.30 -10.90
C VAL A 115 15.98 -59.87 -11.06
N ASN A 116 17.29 -59.77 -10.82
CA ASN A 116 18.28 -58.78 -11.29
C ASN A 116 17.74 -57.68 -12.23
N LYS A 117 17.42 -56.51 -11.67
CA LYS A 117 17.45 -55.24 -12.40
C LYS A 117 18.44 -54.31 -11.72
N SER A 118 19.59 -54.09 -12.36
CA SER A 118 20.46 -52.97 -12.00
C SER A 118 19.62 -51.69 -12.07
N LEU A 119 19.56 -50.95 -10.97
CA LEU A 119 18.81 -49.70 -10.96
C LEU A 119 19.54 -48.69 -11.85
N PRO A 120 18.84 -48.01 -12.78
CA PRO A 120 19.50 -47.15 -13.75
C PRO A 120 20.21 -45.99 -13.06
N ALA A 121 21.44 -45.73 -13.50
CA ALA A 121 22.29 -44.65 -13.00
C ALA A 121 21.57 -43.29 -13.08
N VAL A 122 21.67 -42.51 -11.99
CA VAL A 122 21.15 -41.14 -11.92
C VAL A 122 22.34 -40.18 -11.91
N PHE A 123 22.41 -39.34 -12.93
CA PHE A 123 23.42 -38.31 -13.10
C PHE A 123 22.95 -37.03 -12.39
N LYS A 124 23.76 -36.51 -11.48
CA LYS A 124 23.58 -35.18 -10.88
C LYS A 124 24.37 -34.18 -11.71
N ILE A 125 23.68 -33.22 -12.31
CA ILE A 125 24.23 -32.26 -13.26
C ILE A 125 24.10 -30.88 -12.65
N GLU A 126 25.22 -30.24 -12.37
CA GLU A 126 25.30 -28.82 -12.03
C GLU A 126 25.28 -28.00 -13.31
N LEU A 127 24.42 -27.00 -13.36
CA LEU A 127 24.35 -26.03 -14.43
C LEU A 127 24.73 -24.66 -13.88
N LYS A 128 25.42 -23.86 -14.70
CA LYS A 128 25.81 -22.49 -14.38
C LYS A 128 25.49 -21.57 -15.54
N HIS A 129 24.87 -20.43 -15.25
CA HIS A 129 24.55 -19.37 -16.21
C HIS A 129 24.60 -18.02 -15.50
N GLY A 130 25.61 -17.20 -15.82
CA GLY A 130 25.88 -15.96 -15.08
C GLY A 130 26.20 -16.27 -13.61
N GLU A 131 25.50 -15.59 -12.70
CA GLU A 131 25.58 -15.81 -11.26
C GLU A 131 24.75 -17.02 -10.77
N PHE A 132 23.84 -17.54 -11.60
CA PHE A 132 22.94 -18.62 -11.23
C PHE A 132 23.61 -19.97 -11.35
N THR A 133 23.48 -20.78 -10.30
CA THR A 133 23.95 -22.17 -10.24
C THR A 133 22.86 -23.05 -9.66
N TRP A 134 22.50 -24.15 -10.35
CA TRP A 134 21.47 -25.08 -9.91
C TRP A 134 21.82 -26.51 -10.31
N VAL A 135 21.11 -27.48 -9.71
CA VAL A 135 21.40 -28.90 -9.90
C VAL A 135 20.15 -29.64 -10.37
N VAL A 136 20.30 -30.39 -11.46
CA VAL A 136 19.27 -31.30 -11.96
C VAL A 136 19.70 -32.76 -11.84
N LYS A 137 18.74 -33.65 -11.60
CA LYS A 137 18.97 -35.10 -11.61
C LYS A 137 18.34 -35.72 -12.86
N ARG A 138 19.14 -36.42 -13.66
CA ARG A 138 18.67 -37.06 -14.92
C ARG A 138 19.15 -38.50 -15.03
N LYS A 139 18.33 -39.36 -15.62
CA LYS A 139 18.67 -40.74 -15.96
C LYS A 139 19.11 -40.79 -17.42
N GLU A 140 19.85 -41.83 -17.79
CA GLU A 140 20.24 -42.06 -19.19
C GLU A 140 19.05 -42.04 -20.15
N LYS A 141 17.90 -42.60 -19.75
CA LYS A 141 16.66 -42.53 -20.53
C LYS A 141 16.20 -41.09 -20.85
N HIS A 142 16.44 -40.12 -19.97
CA HIS A 142 16.04 -38.73 -20.21
C HIS A 142 16.94 -38.09 -21.28
N PHE A 143 18.23 -38.47 -21.36
CA PHE A 143 19.11 -38.02 -22.45
C PHE A 143 18.66 -38.60 -23.80
N MET A 144 18.24 -39.88 -23.81
CA MET A 144 17.70 -40.52 -25.01
C MET A 144 16.39 -39.88 -25.47
N GLU A 145 15.47 -39.60 -24.53
CA GLU A 145 14.22 -38.89 -24.79
C GLU A 145 14.47 -37.49 -25.37
N LEU A 146 15.35 -36.70 -24.72
CA LEU A 146 15.74 -35.38 -25.23
C LEU A 146 16.33 -35.46 -26.64
N HIS A 147 17.25 -36.39 -26.89
CA HIS A 147 17.87 -36.54 -28.20
C HIS A 147 16.86 -36.92 -29.29
N ARG A 148 15.87 -37.76 -28.96
CA ARG A 148 14.77 -38.10 -29.87
C ARG A 148 13.95 -36.87 -30.22
N GLU A 149 13.56 -36.06 -29.24
CA GLU A 149 12.78 -34.84 -29.47
C GLU A 149 13.54 -33.82 -30.30
N LEU A 150 14.83 -33.64 -30.05
CA LEU A 150 15.67 -32.73 -30.81
C LEU A 150 15.89 -33.19 -32.26
N ARG A 151 15.98 -34.51 -32.52
CA ARG A 151 16.01 -35.04 -33.88
C ARG A 151 14.71 -34.74 -34.62
N THR A 152 13.59 -34.98 -33.97
CA THR A 152 12.26 -34.63 -34.50
C THR A 152 12.19 -33.13 -34.83
N TYR A 153 12.65 -32.28 -33.92
CA TYR A 153 12.71 -30.83 -34.12
C TYR A 153 13.62 -30.43 -35.30
N LYS A 154 14.83 -31.01 -35.39
CA LYS A 154 15.75 -30.82 -36.52
C LYS A 154 15.10 -31.19 -37.85
N THR A 155 14.39 -32.31 -37.90
CA THR A 155 13.67 -32.76 -39.11
C THR A 155 12.54 -31.80 -39.48
N PHE A 156 11.72 -31.37 -38.52
CA PHE A 156 10.64 -30.42 -38.78
C PHE A 156 11.14 -29.07 -39.31
N MET A 157 12.31 -28.61 -38.86
CA MET A 157 12.89 -27.37 -39.36
C MET A 157 13.40 -27.49 -40.81
N ARG A 158 13.71 -28.71 -41.26
CA ARG A 158 14.10 -29.03 -42.65
C ARG A 158 12.93 -29.22 -43.61
N ILE A 159 11.74 -29.60 -43.13
CA ILE A 159 10.58 -29.86 -43.99
C ILE A 159 9.78 -28.56 -44.20
N PRO A 160 9.55 -28.10 -45.44
CA PRO A 160 8.76 -26.91 -45.75
C PRO A 160 7.25 -27.15 -45.54
N LEU A 161 6.79 -27.15 -44.29
CA LEU A 161 5.35 -27.20 -43.98
C LEU A 161 4.73 -25.78 -43.95
N PRO A 162 3.51 -25.60 -44.50
CA PRO A 162 2.80 -24.32 -44.53
C PRO A 162 2.15 -24.07 -43.17
N SER A 163 2.92 -23.53 -42.22
CA SER A 163 2.34 -22.89 -41.04
C SER A 163 3.02 -21.55 -40.78
N ARG A 164 2.24 -20.55 -40.38
CA ARG A 164 2.75 -19.20 -40.04
C ARG A 164 3.84 -19.25 -38.96
N SER A 165 3.76 -20.15 -37.98
CA SER A 165 4.75 -20.27 -36.90
C SER A 165 6.07 -20.93 -37.36
N HIS A 166 5.99 -21.88 -38.29
CA HIS A 166 7.18 -22.54 -38.86
C HIS A 166 7.92 -21.63 -39.85
N THR A 167 7.21 -20.75 -40.54
CA THR A 167 7.80 -19.82 -41.53
C THR A 167 8.64 -18.73 -40.85
N VAL A 168 8.15 -18.12 -39.77
CA VAL A 168 8.88 -17.09 -39.00
C VAL A 168 10.12 -17.67 -38.32
N ARG A 169 10.03 -18.88 -37.75
CA ARG A 169 11.17 -19.56 -37.08
C ARG A 169 12.30 -19.96 -38.03
N ARG A 170 12.00 -20.12 -39.33
CA ARG A 170 13.02 -20.51 -40.33
C ARG A 170 13.85 -19.31 -40.81
N ARG A 171 13.27 -18.10 -40.83
CA ARG A 171 13.97 -16.86 -41.23
C ARG A 171 15.06 -16.41 -40.25
N THR A 172 14.94 -16.76 -38.96
CA THR A 172 15.89 -16.32 -37.91
C THR A 172 17.03 -17.31 -37.63
N VAL A 173 17.07 -18.48 -38.28
CA VAL A 173 18.05 -19.54 -38.00
C VAL A 173 19.04 -19.67 -39.15
N ARG A 174 20.34 -19.55 -38.86
CA ARG A 174 21.41 -19.75 -39.86
C ARG A 174 21.41 -21.20 -40.35
N GLU A 175 21.57 -21.39 -41.67
CA GLU A 175 21.48 -22.72 -42.31
C GLU A 175 22.53 -23.72 -41.79
N SER A 176 23.69 -23.23 -41.33
CA SER A 176 24.75 -24.02 -40.70
C SER A 176 24.32 -24.65 -39.37
N GLU A 177 23.61 -23.92 -38.50
CA GLU A 177 23.18 -24.42 -37.18
C GLU A 177 22.20 -25.61 -37.30
N VAL A 178 21.40 -25.64 -38.37
CA VAL A 178 20.45 -26.73 -38.66
C VAL A 178 21.18 -28.04 -39.04
N ARG A 179 22.46 -27.99 -39.41
CA ARG A 179 23.24 -29.16 -39.83
C ARG A 179 24.00 -29.81 -38.66
N GLU A 180 24.54 -29.04 -37.73
CA GLU A 180 25.55 -29.45 -36.72
C GLU A 180 25.04 -30.08 -35.40
N MET A 181 24.01 -30.93 -35.42
CA MET A 181 23.51 -31.55 -34.18
C MET A 181 24.52 -32.55 -33.56
N PRO A 182 24.87 -32.44 -32.26
CA PRO A 182 25.74 -33.40 -31.58
C PRO A 182 25.13 -34.81 -31.55
N SER A 183 25.95 -35.85 -31.78
CA SER A 183 25.52 -37.24 -31.64
C SER A 183 25.39 -37.63 -30.17
N LEU A 184 24.26 -38.23 -29.76
CA LEU A 184 24.17 -38.83 -28.44
C LEU A 184 25.13 -40.04 -28.36
N PRO A 185 26.06 -40.07 -27.40
CA PRO A 185 26.98 -41.19 -27.24
C PRO A 185 26.18 -42.47 -26.96
N ARG A 186 26.35 -43.54 -27.74
CA ARG A 186 25.65 -44.82 -27.52
C ARG A 186 26.32 -45.58 -26.38
N GLY A 187 25.54 -45.94 -25.36
CA GLY A 187 26.01 -46.85 -24.30
C GLY A 187 25.99 -48.29 -24.83
N GLY A 188 27.07 -49.06 -24.59
CA GLY A 188 26.99 -50.51 -24.74
C GLY A 188 25.91 -51.03 -23.81
N GLY A 189 24.98 -51.85 -24.34
CA GLY A 189 23.88 -52.41 -23.57
C GLY A 189 24.40 -53.22 -22.37
N ASP A 190 23.65 -53.11 -21.26
CA ASP A 190 23.81 -53.84 -20.01
C ASP A 190 25.25 -54.03 -19.52
N ASP A 191 25.76 -52.98 -18.84
CA ASP A 191 26.52 -53.07 -17.58
C ASP A 191 27.53 -51.94 -17.45
N LEU A 192 27.16 -50.85 -16.77
CA LEU A 192 28.14 -49.91 -16.21
C LEU A 192 28.78 -50.54 -14.96
N VAL A 193 29.44 -51.71 -15.07
CA VAL A 193 29.91 -52.48 -13.90
C VAL A 193 31.24 -51.96 -13.33
N ARG A 194 32.08 -51.27 -14.12
CA ARG A 194 33.40 -50.75 -13.67
C ARG A 194 33.44 -49.22 -13.57
N ASP A 195 34.10 -48.68 -12.55
CA ASP A 195 34.19 -47.23 -12.26
C ASP A 195 34.78 -46.37 -13.41
N GLU A 196 35.68 -46.96 -14.21
CA GLU A 196 36.26 -46.30 -15.39
C GLU A 196 35.22 -46.06 -16.50
N GLN A 197 34.30 -47.00 -16.72
CA GLN A 197 33.24 -46.88 -17.72
C GLN A 197 32.24 -45.78 -17.34
N VAL A 198 32.01 -45.58 -16.04
CA VAL A 198 31.17 -44.51 -15.48
C VAL A 198 31.80 -43.15 -15.73
N SER A 199 33.11 -43.06 -15.49
CA SER A 199 33.88 -41.83 -15.66
C SER A 199 33.95 -41.42 -17.12
N SER A 200 34.15 -42.38 -18.04
CA SER A 200 34.08 -42.16 -19.49
C SER A 200 32.67 -41.74 -19.93
N ARG A 201 31.63 -42.48 -19.49
CA ARG A 201 30.23 -42.18 -19.81
C ARG A 201 29.81 -40.79 -19.34
N ARG A 202 30.23 -40.41 -18.12
CA ARG A 202 30.04 -39.09 -17.53
C ARG A 202 30.60 -38.00 -18.44
N ARG A 203 31.88 -38.08 -18.83
CA ARG A 203 32.50 -37.08 -19.72
C ARG A 203 31.79 -37.00 -21.07
N GLN A 204 31.43 -38.13 -21.66
CA GLN A 204 30.73 -38.17 -22.95
C GLN A 204 29.36 -37.46 -22.90
N LEU A 205 28.57 -37.70 -21.84
CA LEU A 205 27.27 -37.06 -21.66
C LEU A 205 27.40 -35.57 -21.31
N GLU A 206 28.42 -35.20 -20.54
CA GLU A 206 28.77 -33.81 -20.23
C GLU A 206 29.14 -33.02 -21.49
N ASP A 207 30.03 -33.57 -22.33
CA ASP A 207 30.42 -32.97 -23.61
C ASP A 207 29.23 -32.85 -24.56
N TYR A 208 28.39 -33.87 -24.64
CA TYR A 208 27.15 -33.84 -25.44
C TYR A 208 26.25 -32.68 -25.00
N LEU A 209 26.02 -32.52 -23.69
CA LEU A 209 25.16 -31.49 -23.14
C LEU A 209 25.75 -30.08 -23.33
N ASN A 210 27.05 -29.88 -23.09
CA ASN A 210 27.70 -28.60 -23.32
C ASN A 210 27.69 -28.19 -24.81
N LYS A 211 27.91 -29.13 -25.74
CA LYS A 211 27.78 -28.86 -27.18
C LYS A 211 26.36 -28.44 -27.54
N LEU A 212 25.35 -29.14 -27.02
CA LEU A 212 23.94 -28.79 -27.22
C LEU A 212 23.62 -27.37 -26.72
N LEU A 213 24.09 -27.04 -25.52
CA LEU A 213 23.82 -25.78 -24.85
C LEU A 213 24.51 -24.58 -25.53
N ARG A 214 25.62 -24.78 -26.25
CA ARG A 214 26.25 -23.72 -27.06
C ARG A 214 25.41 -23.32 -28.28
N MET A 215 24.64 -24.26 -28.84
CA MET A 215 23.84 -24.03 -30.04
C MET A 215 22.50 -23.37 -29.70
N ALA A 216 22.31 -22.11 -30.09
CA ALA A 216 21.14 -21.31 -29.72
C ALA A 216 19.81 -21.98 -30.12
N MET A 217 19.74 -22.56 -31.32
CA MET A 217 18.58 -23.29 -31.83
C MET A 217 18.12 -24.43 -30.91
N TYR A 218 19.05 -25.25 -30.42
CA TYR A 218 18.73 -26.40 -29.56
C TYR A 218 18.60 -25.99 -28.10
N ARG A 219 19.39 -25.01 -27.65
CA ARG A 219 19.29 -24.44 -26.30
C ARG A 219 17.91 -23.82 -26.03
N LYS A 220 17.37 -23.06 -26.99
CA LYS A 220 16.06 -22.38 -26.89
C LYS A 220 14.86 -23.32 -27.11
N TYR A 221 15.09 -24.61 -27.42
CA TYR A 221 14.00 -25.55 -27.61
C TYR A 221 13.38 -25.97 -26.27
N HIS A 222 12.05 -25.98 -26.18
CA HIS A 222 11.32 -26.21 -24.94
C HIS A 222 11.63 -27.54 -24.23
N HIS A 223 11.89 -28.63 -24.96
CA HIS A 223 12.31 -29.88 -24.33
C HIS A 223 13.72 -29.80 -23.74
N THR A 224 14.61 -28.98 -24.28
CA THR A 224 15.92 -28.71 -23.67
C THR A 224 15.74 -27.97 -22.36
N MET A 225 14.89 -26.93 -22.33
CA MET A 225 14.58 -26.16 -21.13
C MET A 225 13.93 -27.04 -20.04
N GLU A 226 13.01 -27.94 -20.41
CA GLU A 226 12.45 -28.95 -19.51
C GLU A 226 13.53 -29.95 -19.04
N PHE A 227 14.49 -30.31 -19.89
CA PHE A 227 15.58 -31.21 -19.51
C PHE A 227 16.54 -30.58 -18.49
N ILE A 228 16.77 -29.27 -18.54
CA ILE A 228 17.64 -28.57 -17.57
C ILE A 228 16.87 -27.88 -16.46
N ASP A 229 15.55 -28.10 -16.35
CA ASP A 229 14.66 -27.48 -15.36
C ASP A 229 14.84 -25.95 -15.31
N ILE A 230 14.51 -25.24 -16.40
CA ILE A 230 14.48 -23.76 -16.42
C ILE A 230 13.22 -23.18 -17.07
N SER A 231 12.92 -21.93 -16.74
CA SER A 231 11.78 -21.15 -17.19
C SER A 231 12.10 -19.66 -17.37
N GLN A 232 11.10 -18.89 -17.79
CA GLN A 232 11.22 -17.44 -18.03
C GLN A 232 11.50 -16.62 -16.76
N LEU A 233 11.42 -17.22 -15.57
CA LEU A 233 11.65 -16.57 -14.28
C LEU A 233 12.95 -17.02 -13.60
N SER A 234 13.66 -17.99 -14.17
CA SER A 234 14.84 -18.61 -13.56
C SER A 234 15.95 -17.62 -13.26
N PHE A 235 16.20 -16.69 -14.20
CA PHE A 235 17.37 -15.79 -14.18
C PHE A 235 16.99 -14.32 -13.95
N ILE A 236 15.86 -14.06 -13.29
CA ILE A 236 15.52 -12.72 -12.80
C ILE A 236 16.25 -12.52 -11.47
N HIS A 237 17.28 -11.66 -11.46
CA HIS A 237 18.13 -11.38 -10.29
C HIS A 237 17.30 -11.05 -9.05
N ASP A 238 16.33 -10.15 -9.18
CA ASP A 238 15.50 -9.67 -8.07
C ASP A 238 14.53 -10.73 -7.50
N LEU A 239 14.40 -11.91 -8.11
CA LEU A 239 13.67 -13.05 -7.52
C LEU A 239 14.57 -13.94 -6.66
N GLY A 240 15.86 -13.63 -6.55
CA GLY A 240 16.79 -14.36 -5.69
C GLY A 240 17.38 -15.62 -6.33
N PRO A 241 18.06 -16.44 -5.51
CA PRO A 241 18.75 -17.61 -5.99
C PRO A 241 17.80 -18.61 -6.66
N GLN A 242 18.32 -19.36 -7.63
CA GLN A 242 17.54 -20.36 -8.34
C GLN A 242 17.37 -21.61 -7.49
N GLY A 243 16.15 -21.82 -7.00
CA GLY A 243 15.76 -23.06 -6.36
C GLY A 243 15.37 -24.15 -7.36
N LEU A 244 14.86 -25.26 -6.83
CA LEU A 244 14.35 -26.35 -7.66
C LEU A 244 13.12 -25.90 -8.45
N GLU A 245 13.09 -26.21 -9.74
CA GLU A 245 11.93 -25.98 -10.59
C GLU A 245 11.65 -27.19 -11.50
N GLY A 246 10.45 -27.24 -12.08
CA GLY A 246 10.09 -28.30 -13.01
C GLY A 246 8.60 -28.67 -13.04
N MET A 247 8.28 -29.65 -13.86
CA MET A 247 6.90 -30.11 -14.08
C MET A 247 6.38 -30.96 -12.92
N ILE A 248 5.24 -30.54 -12.35
CA ILE A 248 4.50 -31.26 -11.30
C ILE A 248 3.07 -31.55 -11.72
N TYR A 249 2.45 -32.54 -11.05
CA TYR A 249 1.00 -32.77 -11.10
C TYR A 249 0.37 -32.28 -9.80
N LYS A 250 -0.21 -31.07 -9.85
CA LYS A 250 -0.80 -30.35 -8.72
C LYS A 250 -2.27 -30.74 -8.50
N ARG A 251 -2.65 -31.00 -7.24
CA ARG A 251 -4.04 -31.28 -6.81
C ARG A 251 -4.87 -30.00 -6.71
N SER A 252 -6.14 -30.02 -7.13
CA SER A 252 -7.08 -28.92 -6.93
C SER A 252 -7.32 -28.61 -5.44
N GLY A 253 -7.77 -27.39 -5.13
CA GLY A 253 -8.08 -26.98 -3.75
C GLY A 253 -6.86 -26.56 -2.91
N GLY A 254 -7.01 -26.72 -1.59
CA GLY A 254 -6.01 -26.40 -0.56
C GLY A 254 -5.99 -24.94 -0.09
N HIS A 255 -6.87 -24.10 -0.62
CA HIS A 255 -7.05 -22.72 -0.16
C HIS A 255 -7.79 -22.69 1.17
N ARG A 256 -7.37 -21.82 2.09
CA ARG A 256 -8.21 -21.39 3.20
C ARG A 256 -9.17 -20.33 2.66
N ILE A 257 -10.44 -20.70 2.48
CA ILE A 257 -11.50 -19.78 2.05
C ILE A 257 -12.46 -19.68 3.24
N PRO A 258 -12.49 -18.53 3.95
CA PRO A 258 -13.43 -18.30 5.04
C PRO A 258 -14.87 -18.69 4.63
N GLY A 259 -15.53 -19.50 5.44
CA GLY A 259 -16.93 -19.91 5.23
C GLY A 259 -17.18 -21.02 4.19
N MET A 260 -16.15 -21.53 3.49
CA MET A 260 -16.33 -22.55 2.45
C MET A 260 -15.28 -23.67 2.57
N ASN A 261 -15.35 -24.43 3.67
CA ASN A 261 -14.43 -25.54 3.96
C ASN A 261 -14.87 -26.90 3.37
N CYS A 262 -16.04 -26.97 2.73
CA CYS A 262 -16.72 -28.22 2.39
C CYS A 262 -16.37 -28.80 1.01
N CYS A 263 -15.98 -27.99 0.02
CA CYS A 263 -15.65 -28.49 -1.33
C CYS A 263 -14.14 -28.67 -1.53
N GLY A 264 -13.61 -29.82 -1.11
CA GLY A 264 -12.19 -30.15 -1.35
C GLY A 264 -11.52 -31.11 -0.37
N HIS A 265 -12.28 -31.75 0.52
CA HIS A 265 -11.77 -32.78 1.45
C HIS A 265 -12.14 -34.22 1.03
N SER A 266 -13.04 -34.40 0.05
CA SER A 266 -13.34 -35.73 -0.49
C SER A 266 -12.49 -36.04 -1.71
N GLN A 267 -11.90 -37.24 -1.74
CA GLN A 267 -11.07 -37.74 -2.85
C GLN A 267 -11.81 -37.71 -4.21
N ALA A 268 -13.15 -37.78 -4.18
CA ALA A 268 -14.04 -37.72 -5.35
C ALA A 268 -14.03 -36.36 -6.08
N CYS A 269 -13.58 -35.28 -5.43
CA CYS A 269 -13.60 -33.92 -6.00
C CYS A 269 -12.20 -33.43 -6.47
N TYR A 270 -11.16 -34.27 -6.40
CA TYR A 270 -9.80 -33.88 -6.77
C TYR A 270 -9.59 -33.87 -8.28
N ARG A 271 -9.09 -32.75 -8.80
CA ARG A 271 -8.57 -32.63 -10.16
C ARG A 271 -7.06 -32.46 -10.11
N TRP A 272 -6.35 -33.27 -10.88
CA TRP A 272 -4.90 -33.15 -11.06
C TRP A 272 -4.59 -32.32 -12.28
N SER A 273 -3.66 -31.40 -12.16
CA SER A 273 -3.30 -30.48 -13.25
C SER A 273 -1.79 -30.37 -13.38
N LYS A 274 -1.29 -30.42 -14.62
CA LYS A 274 0.11 -30.18 -14.93
C LYS A 274 0.46 -28.72 -14.68
N ARG A 275 1.50 -28.45 -13.90
CA ARG A 275 1.99 -27.10 -13.59
C ARG A 275 3.52 -27.10 -13.58
N TRP A 276 4.12 -25.98 -13.95
CA TRP A 276 5.54 -25.74 -13.70
C TRP A 276 5.66 -25.13 -12.31
N LEU A 277 6.30 -25.82 -11.37
CA LEU A 277 6.58 -25.31 -10.02
C LEU A 277 7.97 -24.69 -10.01
N GLU A 278 8.11 -23.58 -9.30
CA GLU A 278 9.38 -22.90 -9.09
C GLU A 278 9.50 -22.47 -7.62
N VAL A 279 10.71 -22.63 -7.08
CA VAL A 279 11.04 -22.37 -5.69
C VAL A 279 12.02 -21.20 -5.64
N LYS A 280 11.66 -20.14 -4.93
CA LYS A 280 12.50 -18.98 -4.63
C LYS A 280 12.69 -18.85 -3.12
N ASP A 281 13.54 -17.92 -2.69
CA ASP A 281 13.94 -17.76 -1.29
C ASP A 281 12.77 -17.32 -0.37
N SER A 282 11.86 -16.53 -0.91
CA SER A 282 10.73 -15.92 -0.21
C SER A 282 9.38 -16.53 -0.56
N CYS A 283 9.28 -17.29 -1.67
CA CYS A 283 8.02 -17.88 -2.12
C CYS A 283 8.19 -19.11 -3.02
N LEU A 284 7.11 -19.89 -3.14
CA LEU A 284 6.93 -20.94 -4.14
C LEU A 284 5.80 -20.51 -5.08
N LEU A 285 6.01 -20.61 -6.39
CA LEU A 285 5.01 -20.24 -7.38
C LEU A 285 4.79 -21.36 -8.38
N TYR A 286 3.63 -21.37 -9.02
CA TYR A 286 3.45 -22.26 -10.17
C TYR A 286 2.76 -21.61 -11.36
N MET A 287 3.24 -21.98 -12.54
CA MET A 287 2.79 -21.46 -13.83
C MET A 287 2.00 -22.51 -14.61
N LYS A 288 1.15 -22.02 -15.51
CA LYS A 288 0.51 -22.81 -16.55
C LYS A 288 1.46 -22.94 -17.75
N PRO A 289 1.88 -24.15 -18.16
CA PRO A 289 2.85 -24.30 -19.25
C PRO A 289 2.34 -23.82 -20.62
N ASP A 290 1.04 -23.88 -20.85
CA ASP A 290 0.40 -23.50 -22.11
C ASP A 290 0.42 -21.98 -22.36
N SER A 291 0.29 -21.20 -21.29
CA SER A 291 0.12 -19.74 -21.33
C SER A 291 1.26 -18.97 -20.67
N GLY A 292 2.13 -19.63 -19.91
CA GLY A 292 3.15 -18.97 -19.08
C GLY A 292 2.59 -18.26 -17.84
N ALA A 293 1.27 -18.20 -17.69
CA ALA A 293 0.63 -17.43 -16.65
C ALA A 293 0.92 -18.00 -15.26
N ILE A 294 1.44 -17.15 -14.37
CA ILE A 294 1.53 -17.43 -12.93
C ILE A 294 0.11 -17.67 -12.42
N SER A 295 -0.11 -18.86 -11.88
CA SER A 295 -1.44 -19.29 -11.42
C SER A 295 -1.60 -19.22 -9.92
N PHE A 296 -0.50 -19.15 -9.18
CA PHE A 296 -0.49 -18.96 -7.73
C PHE A 296 0.90 -18.67 -7.19
N VAL A 297 0.95 -17.99 -6.04
CA VAL A 297 2.15 -17.72 -5.24
C VAL A 297 1.86 -18.09 -3.79
N MET A 298 2.70 -18.96 -3.21
CA MET A 298 2.71 -19.38 -1.81
C MET A 298 3.91 -18.71 -1.14
N LEU A 299 3.68 -17.79 -0.21
CA LEU A 299 4.77 -17.16 0.54
C LEU A 299 5.35 -18.17 1.55
N VAL A 300 6.66 -18.12 1.77
CA VAL A 300 7.32 -18.84 2.87
C VAL A 300 7.00 -18.10 4.17
N ASP A 301 6.57 -18.83 5.20
CA ASP A 301 6.21 -18.29 6.52
C ASP A 301 6.56 -19.28 7.64
N LYS A 302 6.30 -18.91 8.89
CA LYS A 302 6.68 -19.70 10.07
C LYS A 302 5.99 -21.06 10.18
N GLU A 303 4.87 -21.26 9.49
CA GLU A 303 4.16 -22.55 9.44
C GLU A 303 4.57 -23.38 8.21
N PHE A 304 5.59 -22.92 7.46
CA PHE A 304 6.07 -23.61 6.27
C PHE A 304 6.61 -24.98 6.62
N SER A 305 5.90 -26.02 6.18
CA SER A 305 6.27 -27.41 6.48
C SER A 305 6.03 -28.32 5.28
N ILE A 306 6.87 -29.35 5.17
CA ILE A 306 6.84 -30.30 4.05
C ILE A 306 6.60 -31.71 4.57
N LYS A 307 5.63 -32.40 3.97
CA LYS A 307 5.25 -33.77 4.32
C LYS A 307 5.24 -34.65 3.08
N MET A 308 5.70 -35.89 3.23
CA MET A 308 5.87 -36.85 2.12
C MET A 308 5.21 -38.21 2.40
N ASP A 309 4.63 -38.40 3.58
CA ASP A 309 3.91 -39.63 3.90
C ASP A 309 2.60 -39.70 3.12
N SER A 310 2.27 -40.88 2.62
CA SER A 310 0.97 -41.17 2.01
C SER A 310 -0.23 -40.83 2.90
N LYS A 311 -0.09 -40.92 4.23
CA LYS A 311 -1.12 -40.54 5.20
C LYS A 311 -1.39 -39.03 5.19
N ASP A 312 -0.34 -38.21 5.12
CA ASP A 312 -0.46 -36.75 5.12
C ASP A 312 -0.83 -36.17 3.75
N THR A 313 -0.36 -36.83 2.68
CA THR A 313 -0.49 -36.37 1.30
C THR A 313 -1.74 -36.92 0.60
N GLU A 314 -2.39 -37.93 1.19
CA GLU A 314 -3.53 -38.67 0.63
C GLU A 314 -3.23 -39.22 -0.78
N THR A 315 -1.95 -39.49 -1.07
CA THR A 315 -1.51 -40.07 -2.34
C THR A 315 -0.24 -40.89 -2.16
N LYS A 316 -0.09 -41.99 -2.90
CA LYS A 316 0.99 -42.99 -2.70
C LYS A 316 2.40 -42.38 -2.77
N HIS A 317 2.61 -41.40 -3.65
CA HIS A 317 3.90 -40.73 -3.86
C HIS A 317 3.68 -39.22 -3.91
N GLY A 318 3.29 -38.62 -2.79
CA GLY A 318 2.94 -37.21 -2.71
C GLY A 318 4.01 -36.35 -2.05
N VAL A 319 3.93 -35.05 -2.33
CA VAL A 319 4.53 -34.00 -1.50
C VAL A 319 3.42 -33.02 -1.14
N ARG A 320 3.31 -32.73 0.15
CA ARG A 320 2.42 -31.73 0.72
C ARG A 320 3.26 -30.61 1.34
N ILE A 321 2.91 -29.38 1.03
CA ILE A 321 3.54 -28.17 1.55
C ILE A 321 2.44 -27.36 2.23
N ASP A 322 2.58 -27.09 3.51
CA ASP A 322 1.68 -26.26 4.29
C ASP A 322 2.32 -24.89 4.57
N SER A 323 1.49 -23.87 4.75
CA SER A 323 1.83 -22.48 5.11
C SER A 323 0.67 -21.89 5.92
N LEU A 324 0.81 -20.68 6.46
CA LEU A 324 -0.29 -19.99 7.16
C LEU A 324 -1.55 -19.82 6.30
N SER A 325 -1.38 -19.68 4.98
CA SER A 325 -2.47 -19.34 4.05
C SER A 325 -2.97 -20.51 3.20
N ARG A 326 -2.16 -21.55 3.00
CA ARG A 326 -2.47 -22.60 2.02
C ARG A 326 -1.78 -23.94 2.30
N THR A 327 -2.47 -25.00 1.88
CA THR A 327 -1.89 -26.33 1.61
C THR A 327 -1.74 -26.57 0.10
N LEU A 328 -0.55 -26.95 -0.35
CA LEU A 328 -0.25 -27.38 -1.72
C LEU A 328 0.08 -28.88 -1.71
N VAL A 329 -0.57 -29.65 -2.58
CA VAL A 329 -0.28 -31.09 -2.75
C VAL A 329 0.01 -31.38 -4.21
N PHE A 330 1.09 -32.10 -4.48
CA PHE A 330 1.41 -32.63 -5.80
C PHE A 330 1.89 -34.09 -5.74
N LYS A 331 1.67 -34.83 -6.84
CA LYS A 331 2.09 -36.23 -6.96
C LYS A 331 3.36 -36.37 -7.78
N CYS A 332 4.17 -37.35 -7.41
CA CYS A 332 5.44 -37.73 -8.03
C CYS A 332 5.35 -39.14 -8.62
N ILE A 333 6.26 -39.46 -9.55
CA ILE A 333 6.31 -40.78 -10.21
C ILE A 333 6.83 -41.93 -9.32
N SER A 334 7.54 -41.60 -8.23
CA SER A 334 8.06 -42.59 -7.28
C SER A 334 8.29 -41.94 -5.91
N TYR A 335 8.40 -42.76 -4.86
CA TYR A 335 8.75 -42.27 -3.53
C TYR A 335 10.10 -41.55 -3.49
N ARG A 336 11.10 -42.06 -4.22
CA ARG A 336 12.41 -41.38 -4.34
C ARG A 336 12.29 -40.00 -4.98
N HIS A 337 11.41 -39.83 -5.97
CA HIS A 337 11.15 -38.53 -6.58
C HIS A 337 10.45 -37.58 -5.60
N ALA A 338 9.48 -38.07 -4.82
CA ALA A 338 8.85 -37.30 -3.76
C ALA A 338 9.85 -36.85 -2.69
N ARG A 339 10.76 -37.75 -2.26
CA ARG A 339 11.85 -37.42 -1.33
C ARG A 339 12.80 -36.38 -1.89
N TRP A 340 13.19 -36.50 -3.16
CA TRP A 340 14.07 -35.52 -3.79
C TRP A 340 13.43 -34.14 -3.82
N TRP A 341 12.17 -34.02 -4.26
CA TRP A 341 11.43 -32.75 -4.21
C TRP A 341 11.33 -32.21 -2.79
N GLY A 342 10.81 -33.01 -1.85
CA GLY A 342 10.59 -32.56 -0.48
C GLY A 342 11.87 -32.10 0.22
N GLN A 343 12.94 -32.90 0.16
CA GLN A 343 14.22 -32.58 0.79
C GLN A 343 14.93 -31.40 0.11
N SER A 344 14.84 -31.27 -1.22
CA SER A 344 15.48 -30.16 -1.93
C SER A 344 14.78 -28.83 -1.64
N ILE A 345 13.44 -28.81 -1.63
CA ILE A 345 12.68 -27.62 -1.23
C ILE A 345 13.00 -27.27 0.22
N GLU A 346 12.95 -28.25 1.13
CA GLU A 346 13.23 -28.02 2.55
C GLU A 346 14.64 -27.47 2.76
N SER A 347 15.66 -28.08 2.16
CA SER A 347 17.06 -27.62 2.26
C SER A 347 17.23 -26.22 1.68
N PHE A 348 16.61 -25.93 0.53
CA PHE A 348 16.70 -24.63 -0.11
C PHE A 348 16.04 -23.53 0.74
N VAL A 349 14.81 -23.75 1.20
CA VAL A 349 14.05 -22.80 2.02
C VAL A 349 14.72 -22.59 3.38
N ARG A 350 15.26 -23.63 4.01
CA ARG A 350 16.04 -23.48 5.26
C ARG A 350 17.31 -22.66 5.07
N SER A 351 17.94 -22.74 3.90
CA SER A 351 19.20 -22.02 3.61
C SER A 351 18.96 -20.56 3.23
N HIS A 352 17.93 -20.27 2.42
CA HIS A 352 17.71 -18.94 1.85
C HIS A 352 16.50 -18.21 2.44
N GLY A 353 15.49 -18.92 2.92
CA GLY A 353 14.24 -18.38 3.47
C GLY A 353 14.22 -18.24 4.99
N LYS A 354 15.37 -18.37 5.67
CA LYS A 354 15.48 -18.36 7.14
C LYS A 354 14.83 -17.13 7.79
N ALA A 355 14.81 -15.99 7.08
CA ALA A 355 14.19 -14.76 7.53
C ALA A 355 12.69 -14.91 7.83
N PHE A 356 11.99 -15.92 7.28
CA PHE A 356 10.54 -16.06 7.38
C PHE A 356 10.06 -17.29 8.17
N LEU A 357 10.97 -18.19 8.55
CA LEU A 357 10.63 -19.52 9.10
C LEU A 357 10.51 -19.57 10.62
N ARG A 358 10.73 -18.45 11.32
CA ARG A 358 10.79 -18.41 12.78
C ARG A 358 9.74 -17.44 13.33
N ASP A 359 9.44 -17.58 14.62
CA ASP A 359 8.78 -16.49 15.33
C ASP A 359 9.76 -15.31 15.47
N HIS A 360 9.22 -14.11 15.28
CA HIS A 360 9.96 -12.87 15.46
C HIS A 360 9.46 -12.12 16.69
N ARG A 361 10.21 -11.08 17.07
CA ARG A 361 9.82 -10.18 18.15
C ARG A 361 8.39 -9.68 17.96
N PHE A 362 7.65 -9.62 19.06
CA PHE A 362 6.21 -9.29 19.14
C PHE A 362 5.26 -10.27 18.42
N GLY A 363 5.76 -11.39 17.90
CA GLY A 363 5.00 -12.30 17.04
C GLY A 363 4.77 -11.76 15.63
N SER A 364 5.57 -10.77 15.18
CA SER A 364 5.47 -10.22 13.83
C SER A 364 5.79 -11.25 12.76
N PHE A 365 5.19 -11.10 11.57
CA PHE A 365 5.60 -11.83 10.38
C PHE A 365 6.96 -11.41 9.83
N ALA A 366 7.44 -10.22 10.21
CA ALA A 366 8.69 -9.63 9.75
C ALA A 366 9.75 -9.67 10.84
N GLN A 367 10.99 -9.90 10.43
CA GLN A 367 12.14 -9.85 11.33
C GLN A 367 12.56 -8.40 11.61
N GLU A 368 13.34 -8.21 12.66
CA GLU A 368 14.02 -6.94 12.91
C GLU A 368 15.13 -6.75 11.87
N GLU A 369 15.15 -5.57 11.23
CA GLU A 369 16.11 -5.20 10.21
C GLU A 369 17.01 -4.07 10.73
N GLU A 370 18.31 -4.22 10.58
CA GLU A 370 19.31 -3.25 11.06
C GLU A 370 19.78 -2.33 9.94
N ASN A 371 20.26 -1.14 10.31
CA ASN A 371 20.81 -0.13 9.40
C ASN A 371 19.85 0.23 8.26
N ILE A 372 18.58 0.42 8.59
CA ILE A 372 17.55 0.81 7.64
C ILE A 372 17.42 2.33 7.63
N PRO A 373 17.60 3.00 6.47
CA PRO A 373 17.27 4.41 6.33
C PRO A 373 15.78 4.62 6.58
N ALA A 374 15.46 5.42 7.59
CA ALA A 374 14.10 5.77 7.97
C ALA A 374 13.96 7.28 8.19
N LYS A 375 12.77 7.81 7.90
CA LYS A 375 12.39 9.20 8.17
C LYS A 375 10.96 9.25 8.68
N TRP A 376 10.70 10.16 9.61
CA TRP A 376 9.37 10.47 10.14
C TRP A 376 8.82 11.74 9.47
N TYR A 377 7.50 11.91 9.55
CA TYR A 377 6.80 13.11 9.09
C TYR A 377 5.79 13.56 10.14
N VAL A 378 5.81 14.86 10.43
CA VAL A 378 4.72 15.55 11.14
C VAL A 378 3.91 16.31 10.11
N ASN A 379 2.61 16.02 10.05
CA ASN A 379 1.62 16.53 9.10
C ASN A 379 1.79 16.04 7.64
N GLY A 380 0.79 16.38 6.82
CA GLY A 380 0.67 15.90 5.45
C GLY A 380 1.57 16.58 4.42
N LYS A 381 2.07 17.80 4.67
CA LYS A 381 2.80 18.58 3.66
C LYS A 381 4.05 17.86 3.15
N THR A 382 5.04 17.65 4.03
CA THR A 382 6.33 17.04 3.64
C THR A 382 6.17 15.56 3.30
N TYR A 383 5.26 14.86 3.97
CA TYR A 383 4.89 13.49 3.61
C TYR A 383 4.41 13.39 2.16
N MET A 384 3.44 14.21 1.76
CA MET A 384 2.89 14.16 0.40
C MET A 384 3.91 14.65 -0.65
N GLU A 385 4.78 15.60 -0.31
CA GLU A 385 5.89 16.03 -1.16
C GLU A 385 6.85 14.88 -1.46
N ASP A 386 7.34 14.17 -0.44
CA ASP A 386 8.27 13.05 -0.59
C ASP A 386 7.59 11.83 -1.26
N VAL A 387 6.29 11.60 -1.00
CA VAL A 387 5.49 10.61 -1.74
C VAL A 387 5.44 10.96 -3.22
N ALA A 388 5.22 12.23 -3.57
CA ALA A 388 5.14 12.66 -4.97
C ALA A 388 6.46 12.43 -5.71
N ASP A 389 7.59 12.71 -5.06
CA ASP A 389 8.92 12.50 -5.63
C ASP A 389 9.26 11.02 -5.76
N ALA A 390 8.93 10.20 -4.74
CA ALA A 390 9.10 8.75 -4.83
C ALA A 390 8.25 8.12 -5.96
N LEU A 391 7.00 8.58 -6.12
CA LEU A 391 6.14 8.14 -7.23
C LEU A 391 6.72 8.55 -8.59
N GLU A 392 7.31 9.76 -8.69
CA GLU A 392 7.96 10.22 -9.92
C GLU A 392 9.15 9.34 -10.29
N GLU A 393 9.88 8.81 -9.31
CA GLU A 393 11.05 7.97 -9.56
C GLU A 393 10.75 6.49 -9.86
N ALA A 394 9.56 6.00 -9.56
CA ALA A 394 9.16 4.60 -9.78
C ALA A 394 9.50 4.07 -11.19
N LYS A 395 10.09 2.88 -11.30
CA LYS A 395 10.45 2.26 -12.60
C LYS A 395 9.68 0.97 -12.89
N GLU A 396 9.18 0.28 -11.89
CA GLU A 396 8.62 -1.07 -12.04
C GLU A 396 7.22 -1.18 -11.44
N GLU A 397 7.07 -0.87 -10.16
CA GLU A 397 5.87 -1.15 -9.38
C GLU A 397 5.51 -0.03 -8.41
N ILE A 398 4.21 0.27 -8.31
CA ILE A 398 3.65 1.11 -7.24
C ILE A 398 2.52 0.33 -6.58
N PHE A 399 2.62 0.11 -5.27
CA PHE A 399 1.57 -0.50 -4.46
C PHE A 399 0.95 0.55 -3.54
N ILE A 400 -0.38 0.63 -3.50
CA ILE A 400 -1.11 1.58 -2.65
C ILE A 400 -2.22 0.85 -1.89
N THR A 401 -2.23 0.98 -0.56
CA THR A 401 -3.39 0.69 0.27
C THR A 401 -3.88 1.97 0.90
N ASP A 402 -5.18 2.18 0.85
CA ASP A 402 -5.83 3.28 1.55
C ASP A 402 -7.18 2.81 2.08
N TRP A 403 -7.56 3.33 3.25
CA TRP A 403 -8.93 3.26 3.72
C TRP A 403 -9.83 4.12 2.84
N TRP A 404 -9.32 5.29 2.43
CA TRP A 404 -9.94 6.14 1.44
C TRP A 404 -8.91 6.80 0.53
N LEU A 405 -9.11 6.77 -0.78
CA LEU A 405 -8.24 7.40 -1.76
C LEU A 405 -9.05 8.39 -2.62
N SER A 406 -8.60 9.63 -2.69
CA SER A 406 -9.18 10.70 -3.52
C SER A 406 -8.28 10.97 -4.73
N PRO A 407 -8.62 10.52 -5.96
CA PRO A 407 -7.71 10.56 -7.09
C PRO A 407 -7.21 11.97 -7.46
N GLU A 408 -7.99 13.00 -7.19
CA GLU A 408 -7.75 14.36 -7.66
C GLU A 408 -7.02 15.26 -6.65
N ILE A 409 -6.49 14.71 -5.56
CA ILE A 409 -5.71 15.51 -4.59
C ILE A 409 -4.37 15.97 -5.18
N PHE A 410 -3.93 17.14 -4.73
CA PHE A 410 -2.59 17.65 -5.01
C PHE A 410 -1.64 17.28 -3.88
N LEU A 411 -0.53 16.64 -4.24
CA LEU A 411 0.51 16.22 -3.30
C LEU A 411 1.49 17.33 -2.94
N LYS A 412 1.74 18.28 -3.86
CA LYS A 412 2.56 19.48 -3.64
C LYS A 412 1.71 20.75 -3.75
N ARG A 413 1.91 21.71 -2.84
CA ARG A 413 1.10 22.93 -2.74
C ARG A 413 1.94 24.15 -2.33
N PRO A 414 1.57 25.38 -2.76
CA PRO A 414 0.42 25.72 -3.61
C PRO A 414 0.56 25.18 -5.04
N VAL A 415 -0.56 25.12 -5.77
CA VAL A 415 -0.59 24.51 -7.12
C VAL A 415 0.03 25.49 -8.13
N VAL A 416 1.31 25.29 -8.45
CA VAL A 416 2.07 26.16 -9.36
C VAL A 416 2.37 25.52 -10.73
N GLU A 417 2.50 24.19 -10.80
CA GLU A 417 2.84 23.45 -12.03
C GLU A 417 1.61 22.79 -12.68
N GLY A 418 0.46 23.48 -12.61
CA GLY A 418 -0.82 22.94 -13.06
C GLY A 418 -1.13 21.59 -12.42
N ASN A 419 -1.50 20.58 -13.22
CA ASN A 419 -1.85 19.25 -12.73
C ASN A 419 -0.65 18.31 -12.51
N ARG A 420 0.61 18.80 -12.60
CA ARG A 420 1.81 17.94 -12.49
C ARG A 420 1.82 17.11 -11.20
N TRP A 421 1.47 17.72 -10.06
CA TRP A 421 1.52 17.05 -8.76
C TRP A 421 0.16 16.53 -8.28
N ARG A 422 -0.82 16.42 -9.18
CA ARG A 422 -2.11 15.77 -8.88
C ARG A 422 -1.97 14.25 -8.96
N LEU A 423 -2.43 13.52 -7.95
CA LEU A 423 -2.17 12.09 -7.77
C LEU A 423 -2.51 11.26 -9.03
N ASP A 424 -3.72 11.38 -9.55
CA ASP A 424 -4.16 10.72 -10.79
C ASP A 424 -3.25 11.01 -11.99
N CYS A 425 -2.75 12.25 -12.13
CA CYS A 425 -1.82 12.64 -13.18
C CYS A 425 -0.44 12.00 -13.00
N ILE A 426 0.04 11.83 -11.76
CA ILE A 426 1.26 11.06 -11.46
C ILE A 426 1.09 9.60 -11.86
N LEU A 427 0.06 8.95 -11.35
CA LEU A 427 -0.17 7.54 -11.62
C LEU A 427 -0.36 7.29 -13.13
N LYS A 428 -1.06 8.18 -13.84
CA LYS A 428 -1.23 8.08 -15.29
C LYS A 428 0.09 8.13 -16.04
N ARG A 429 0.95 9.13 -15.78
CA ARG A 429 2.22 9.27 -16.50
C ARG A 429 3.21 8.15 -16.19
N LYS A 430 3.25 7.68 -14.93
CA LYS A 430 4.07 6.54 -14.55
C LYS A 430 3.59 5.25 -15.19
N ALA A 431 2.27 5.04 -15.24
CA ALA A 431 1.68 3.93 -15.95
C ALA A 431 1.98 3.93 -17.46
N GLN A 432 2.01 5.11 -18.10
CA GLN A 432 2.42 5.29 -19.50
C GLN A 432 3.90 4.96 -19.74
N GLN A 433 4.76 5.18 -18.75
CA GLN A 433 6.18 4.81 -18.79
C GLN A 433 6.43 3.30 -18.55
N GLY A 434 5.37 2.50 -18.33
CA GLY A 434 5.45 1.05 -18.16
C GLY A 434 5.34 0.57 -16.71
N VAL A 435 5.31 1.48 -15.73
CA VAL A 435 5.14 1.13 -14.30
C VAL A 435 3.79 0.45 -14.09
N ARG A 436 3.79 -0.67 -13.35
CA ARG A 436 2.57 -1.37 -12.94
C ARG A 436 2.08 -0.82 -11.62
N ILE A 437 0.81 -0.43 -11.56
CA ILE A 437 0.25 0.25 -10.37
C ILE A 437 -0.89 -0.59 -9.82
N PHE A 438 -0.79 -0.97 -8.56
CA PHE A 438 -1.73 -1.84 -7.87
C PHE A 438 -2.28 -1.14 -6.65
N VAL A 439 -3.60 -0.96 -6.63
CA VAL A 439 -4.30 -0.24 -5.56
C VAL A 439 -5.29 -1.17 -4.88
N MET A 440 -5.27 -1.21 -3.55
CA MET A 440 -6.25 -1.91 -2.72
C MET A 440 -7.00 -0.90 -1.86
N LEU A 441 -8.31 -0.75 -2.11
CA LEU A 441 -9.17 0.14 -1.34
C LEU A 441 -10.08 -0.65 -0.40
N TYR A 442 -10.35 -0.09 0.77
CA TYR A 442 -11.48 -0.53 1.57
C TYR A 442 -12.78 -0.38 0.74
N LYS A 443 -13.65 -1.39 0.84
CA LYS A 443 -15.01 -1.32 0.32
C LYS A 443 -15.95 -1.03 1.47
N GLU A 444 -16.40 0.21 1.53
CA GLU A 444 -17.40 0.70 2.45
C GLU A 444 -18.76 0.02 2.32
N VAL A 445 -19.54 0.12 3.39
CA VAL A 445 -20.99 -0.05 3.33
C VAL A 445 -21.57 1.27 2.83
N GLU A 446 -21.95 1.34 1.57
CA GLU A 446 -22.31 2.59 0.84
C GLU A 446 -23.42 3.42 1.52
N VAL A 447 -24.28 2.79 2.34
CA VAL A 447 -25.35 3.48 3.09
C VAL A 447 -24.86 4.11 4.40
N ALA A 448 -23.72 3.64 4.94
CA ALA A 448 -23.19 4.04 6.24
C ALA A 448 -21.97 4.96 6.14
N LEU A 449 -21.28 5.01 5.00
CA LEU A 449 -20.04 5.76 4.85
C LEU A 449 -19.90 6.36 3.44
N GLY A 450 -19.58 7.66 3.37
CA GLY A 450 -19.57 8.47 2.14
C GLY A 450 -18.29 8.43 1.30
N ILE A 451 -17.30 7.57 1.59
CA ILE A 451 -15.98 7.61 0.92
C ILE A 451 -16.00 7.30 -0.59
N ASN A 452 -17.05 6.63 -1.08
CA ASN A 452 -17.27 6.32 -2.49
C ASN A 452 -16.07 5.64 -3.18
N SER A 453 -15.58 4.53 -2.62
CA SER A 453 -14.45 3.78 -3.21
C SER A 453 -14.77 3.27 -4.63
N GLY A 454 -16.07 3.17 -4.96
CA GLY A 454 -16.56 2.88 -6.31
C GLY A 454 -16.21 3.96 -7.33
N TYR A 455 -16.26 5.24 -6.95
CA TYR A 455 -15.78 6.36 -7.75
C TYR A 455 -14.27 6.28 -7.95
N SER A 456 -13.49 6.22 -6.87
CA SER A 456 -12.01 6.18 -6.93
C SER A 456 -11.51 5.02 -7.80
N LYS A 457 -12.10 3.82 -7.62
CA LYS A 457 -11.79 2.68 -8.48
C LYS A 457 -12.06 2.95 -9.95
N ARG A 458 -13.22 3.53 -10.30
CA ARG A 458 -13.56 3.81 -11.69
C ARG A 458 -12.58 4.84 -12.26
N THR A 459 -12.37 5.96 -11.58
CA THR A 459 -11.46 7.02 -12.03
C THR A 459 -10.07 6.47 -12.33
N LEU A 460 -9.46 5.75 -11.38
CA LEU A 460 -8.11 5.19 -11.53
C LEU A 460 -8.01 4.16 -12.66
N LEU A 461 -9.01 3.29 -12.83
CA LEU A 461 -9.01 2.29 -13.91
C LEU A 461 -9.12 2.91 -15.31
N HIS A 462 -9.76 4.08 -15.45
CA HIS A 462 -9.87 4.78 -16.74
C HIS A 462 -8.59 5.51 -17.15
N LEU A 463 -7.63 5.71 -16.23
CA LEU A 463 -6.39 6.42 -16.53
C LEU A 463 -5.45 5.63 -17.47
N HIS A 464 -5.22 4.35 -17.20
CA HIS A 464 -4.30 3.50 -17.98
C HIS A 464 -4.47 1.99 -17.68
N PRO A 465 -4.29 1.07 -18.65
CA PRO A 465 -4.40 -0.38 -18.44
C PRO A 465 -3.37 -0.98 -17.47
N ASN A 466 -2.25 -0.28 -17.18
CA ASN A 466 -1.28 -0.72 -16.16
C ASN A 466 -1.72 -0.46 -14.73
N ILE A 467 -2.83 0.26 -14.53
CA ILE A 467 -3.42 0.52 -13.22
C ILE A 467 -4.49 -0.54 -12.94
N LYS A 468 -4.39 -1.20 -11.79
CA LYS A 468 -5.34 -2.22 -11.33
C LYS A 468 -5.80 -1.90 -9.91
N VAL A 469 -7.11 -1.92 -9.70
CA VAL A 469 -7.73 -1.54 -8.43
C VAL A 469 -8.63 -2.65 -7.92
N MET A 470 -8.32 -3.15 -6.72
CA MET A 470 -9.18 -4.06 -5.96
C MET A 470 -9.90 -3.31 -4.84
N ARG A 471 -11.08 -3.83 -4.48
CA ARG A 471 -11.88 -3.36 -3.33
C ARG A 471 -12.24 -4.57 -2.47
N HIS A 472 -12.11 -4.47 -1.15
CA HIS A 472 -12.40 -5.53 -0.19
C HIS A 472 -12.86 -4.94 1.16
N PRO A 473 -13.76 -5.60 1.93
CA PRO A 473 -14.47 -6.87 1.69
C PRO A 473 -15.64 -6.80 0.69
N ASP A 474 -16.39 -7.88 0.44
CA ASP A 474 -17.70 -7.83 -0.28
C ASP A 474 -18.79 -8.25 0.72
N HIS A 475 -19.52 -7.26 1.25
CA HIS A 475 -20.46 -7.42 2.38
C HIS A 475 -21.58 -8.45 2.14
N VAL A 476 -22.15 -8.52 0.93
CA VAL A 476 -23.28 -9.44 0.61
C VAL A 476 -22.89 -10.94 0.74
N SER A 477 -21.59 -11.25 0.77
CA SER A 477 -21.07 -12.63 0.79
C SER A 477 -20.13 -12.94 1.97
N SER A 478 -19.81 -11.95 2.80
CA SER A 478 -18.89 -12.10 3.94
C SER A 478 -19.65 -11.99 5.26
N SER A 479 -19.28 -12.82 6.25
CA SER A 479 -19.69 -12.64 7.65
C SER A 479 -19.04 -11.42 8.32
N VAL A 480 -18.22 -10.68 7.58
CA VAL A 480 -17.54 -9.45 8.02
C VAL A 480 -18.31 -8.25 7.46
N TYR A 481 -19.14 -7.64 8.32
CA TYR A 481 -19.89 -6.42 8.03
C TYR A 481 -19.34 -5.19 8.76
N LEU A 482 -18.49 -5.39 9.77
CA LEU A 482 -18.12 -4.37 10.75
C LEU A 482 -16.70 -3.82 10.58
N TRP A 483 -15.80 -4.61 9.99
CA TRP A 483 -14.37 -4.33 9.98
C TRP A 483 -13.90 -3.76 8.64
N ALA A 484 -12.83 -2.98 8.69
CA ALA A 484 -12.25 -2.28 7.56
C ALA A 484 -10.81 -2.69 7.27
N HIS A 485 -10.35 -2.32 6.08
CA HIS A 485 -8.92 -2.23 5.78
C HIS A 485 -8.49 -0.81 6.06
N HIS A 486 -7.68 -0.63 7.10
CA HIS A 486 -7.41 0.69 7.65
C HIS A 486 -5.94 1.10 7.49
N GLU A 487 -5.09 0.21 6.97
CA GLU A 487 -3.69 0.52 6.65
C GLU A 487 -3.52 1.52 5.50
N LYS A 488 -2.59 2.47 5.68
CA LYS A 488 -2.16 3.42 4.65
C LYS A 488 -0.71 3.13 4.30
N ILE A 489 -0.49 2.55 3.12
CA ILE A 489 0.83 2.10 2.68
C ILE A 489 1.03 2.48 1.23
N ILE A 490 2.18 3.08 0.92
CA ILE A 490 2.62 3.33 -0.44
C ILE A 490 4.00 2.70 -0.60
N VAL A 491 4.13 1.72 -1.50
CA VAL A 491 5.40 1.05 -1.77
C VAL A 491 5.83 1.28 -3.21
N ILE A 492 7.06 1.74 -3.41
CA ILE A 492 7.67 2.01 -4.71
C ILE A 492 8.77 0.99 -4.95
N ASP A 493 8.65 0.25 -6.07
CA ASP A 493 9.61 -0.76 -6.57
C ASP A 493 10.01 -1.82 -5.53
N GLN A 494 9.18 -2.02 -4.49
CA GLN A 494 9.45 -2.82 -3.29
C GLN A 494 10.70 -2.38 -2.49
N SER A 495 11.18 -1.16 -2.69
CA SER A 495 12.43 -0.64 -2.09
C SER A 495 12.22 0.58 -1.19
N VAL A 496 11.12 1.32 -1.37
CA VAL A 496 10.73 2.46 -0.52
C VAL A 496 9.29 2.25 -0.08
N ALA A 497 9.01 2.32 1.23
CA ALA A 497 7.67 2.14 1.77
C ALA A 497 7.31 3.25 2.75
N PHE A 498 6.21 3.95 2.45
CA PHE A 498 5.58 4.90 3.34
C PHE A 498 4.51 4.18 4.18
N VAL A 499 4.51 4.39 5.50
CA VAL A 499 3.60 3.77 6.47
C VAL A 499 3.21 4.81 7.53
N GLY A 500 1.92 4.97 7.81
CA GLY A 500 1.47 5.95 8.81
C GLY A 500 -0.05 6.09 8.91
N GLY A 501 -0.50 7.22 9.47
CA GLY A 501 -1.91 7.57 9.61
C GLY A 501 -2.53 8.27 8.39
N ILE A 502 -1.70 8.74 7.44
CA ILE A 502 -2.11 9.66 6.38
C ILE A 502 -2.56 8.91 5.11
N ASP A 503 -3.88 8.90 4.86
CA ASP A 503 -4.45 8.45 3.58
C ASP A 503 -4.16 9.46 2.46
N LEU A 504 -4.09 8.99 1.21
CA LEU A 504 -4.10 9.86 0.03
C LEU A 504 -5.53 10.37 -0.28
N ALA A 505 -6.09 11.14 0.65
CA ALA A 505 -7.47 11.60 0.63
C ALA A 505 -7.64 13.10 0.93
N TYR A 506 -8.84 13.61 0.64
CA TYR A 506 -9.22 14.99 0.97
C TYR A 506 -9.05 15.29 2.47
N GLY A 507 -8.60 16.51 2.77
CA GLY A 507 -8.47 17.06 4.12
C GLY A 507 -7.22 16.62 4.90
N ARG A 508 -6.40 15.71 4.35
CA ARG A 508 -5.20 15.17 5.02
C ARG A 508 -3.96 16.04 4.85
N TRP A 509 -3.92 16.85 3.80
CA TRP A 509 -2.82 17.78 3.61
C TRP A 509 -2.98 18.92 4.61
N ASP A 510 -1.93 19.13 5.41
CA ASP A 510 -1.80 20.26 6.31
C ASP A 510 -0.31 20.49 6.58
N ASP A 511 0.02 21.65 7.10
CA ASP A 511 1.36 21.98 7.57
C ASP A 511 1.34 22.42 9.04
N ARG A 512 2.50 22.78 9.57
CA ARG A 512 2.68 23.19 10.98
C ARG A 512 1.84 24.42 11.39
N GLU A 513 1.30 25.20 10.45
CA GLU A 513 0.50 26.38 10.77
C GLU A 513 -0.95 26.03 11.11
N HIS A 514 -1.44 24.85 10.67
CA HIS A 514 -2.81 24.39 10.92
C HIS A 514 -3.86 25.47 10.63
N ARG A 515 -3.78 26.08 9.44
CA ARG A 515 -4.62 27.23 9.05
C ARG A 515 -6.11 26.86 9.03
N LEU A 516 -6.94 27.77 9.55
CA LEU A 516 -8.41 27.65 9.54
C LEU A 516 -9.07 28.21 8.28
N THR A 517 -8.40 29.09 7.54
CA THR A 517 -8.98 29.85 6.44
C THR A 517 -8.19 29.66 5.15
N ASP A 518 -8.90 29.66 4.02
CA ASP A 518 -8.33 29.53 2.67
C ASP A 518 -9.25 30.17 1.62
N VAL A 519 -9.59 31.45 1.84
CA VAL A 519 -10.50 32.21 0.96
C VAL A 519 -9.85 32.54 -0.40
N GLY A 520 -8.51 32.67 -0.42
CA GLY A 520 -7.72 33.08 -1.58
C GLY A 520 -7.99 34.53 -1.99
N SER A 521 -7.00 35.22 -2.53
CA SER A 521 -7.19 36.57 -3.08
C SER A 521 -6.08 36.83 -4.08
N VAL A 522 -6.35 36.81 -5.39
CA VAL A 522 -5.38 37.31 -6.39
C VAL A 522 -5.95 38.61 -6.95
N THR A 523 -5.27 39.71 -6.68
CA THR A 523 -5.58 41.01 -7.29
C THR A 523 -4.51 41.33 -8.32
N ARG A 524 -4.93 41.64 -9.55
CA ARG A 524 -4.04 42.20 -10.57
C ARG A 524 -3.71 43.64 -10.17
N SER A 525 -2.42 43.96 -10.02
CA SER A 525 -1.99 45.35 -9.92
C SER A 525 -2.31 46.03 -11.26
N VAL A 526 -3.29 46.93 -11.26
CA VAL A 526 -3.45 47.88 -12.36
C VAL A 526 -2.39 48.94 -12.12
N ALA A 527 -1.34 48.95 -12.95
CA ALA A 527 -0.34 50.00 -12.90
C ALA A 527 -1.01 51.35 -13.15
N LEU A 528 -1.12 52.17 -12.11
CA LEU A 528 -1.31 53.62 -12.25
C LEU A 528 0.02 54.16 -12.77
N GLU A 529 0.09 54.40 -14.08
CA GLU A 529 1.15 55.21 -14.68
C GLU A 529 1.06 56.62 -14.10
N GLN A 530 1.93 56.93 -13.14
CA GLN A 530 2.33 58.31 -12.87
C GLN A 530 3.63 58.57 -13.63
N ALA A 531 3.50 59.24 -14.77
CA ALA A 531 4.60 59.83 -15.51
C ALA A 531 5.27 60.90 -14.64
N GLY A 532 6.55 60.70 -14.32
CA GLY A 532 7.41 61.74 -13.77
C GLY A 532 7.88 62.68 -14.89
N SER A 533 7.84 63.98 -14.63
CA SER A 533 8.65 64.95 -15.36
C SER A 533 9.36 65.90 -14.38
N THR A 534 10.68 65.75 -14.38
CA THR A 534 11.76 66.68 -14.00
C THR A 534 11.44 68.18 -13.98
N ASN A 535 11.83 68.90 -12.90
CA ASN A 535 12.95 69.87 -12.90
C ASN A 535 12.97 70.79 -11.67
N THR A 536 14.18 71.20 -11.35
CA THR A 536 14.66 72.08 -10.28
C THR A 536 14.18 73.55 -10.36
N SER A 537 14.12 74.19 -9.18
CA SER A 537 14.50 75.58 -8.83
C SER A 537 13.42 76.53 -8.24
N SER A 538 13.84 77.10 -7.09
CA SER A 538 13.59 78.46 -6.57
C SER A 538 12.18 78.96 -6.17
N SER A 539 12.09 79.23 -4.87
CA SER A 539 11.65 80.46 -4.20
C SER A 539 10.17 80.91 -4.18
N LYS A 540 9.72 81.06 -2.91
CA LYS A 540 8.89 82.13 -2.33
C LYS A 540 7.46 82.35 -2.87
N GLY A 541 6.52 82.34 -1.91
CA GLY A 541 5.65 83.50 -1.71
C GLY A 541 4.14 83.27 -1.71
N VAL A 542 3.61 83.01 -0.52
CA VAL A 542 2.39 83.54 0.14
C VAL A 542 1.23 84.14 -0.72
N SER A 543 0.01 83.78 -0.27
CA SER A 543 -1.20 84.63 -0.12
C SER A 543 -2.37 84.41 -1.09
N ALA A 544 -3.32 83.59 -0.62
CA ALA A 544 -4.61 84.00 -0.05
C ALA A 544 -5.73 84.64 -0.92
N VAL A 545 -6.94 84.26 -0.47
CA VAL A 545 -8.26 84.90 -0.44
C VAL A 545 -9.21 84.96 -1.66
N ASP A 546 -10.41 84.43 -1.35
CA ASP A 546 -11.76 84.92 -1.60
C ASP A 546 -12.46 84.76 -2.96
N GLY A 547 -13.75 84.38 -2.85
CA GLY A 547 -14.79 85.09 -3.60
C GLY A 547 -15.77 84.29 -4.45
N VAL A 548 -16.60 83.45 -3.81
CA VAL A 548 -18.09 83.48 -3.89
C VAL A 548 -18.77 83.81 -5.25
N SER A 549 -19.41 82.76 -5.80
CA SER A 549 -20.79 82.66 -6.34
C SER A 549 -21.29 83.47 -7.55
N LEU A 550 -21.95 82.78 -8.51
CA LEU A 550 -23.43 82.72 -8.65
C LEU A 550 -23.93 81.97 -9.91
N ARG A 551 -24.81 80.95 -9.68
CA ARG A 551 -26.11 80.59 -10.34
C ARG A 551 -26.18 80.29 -11.85
N ASN A 552 -26.98 79.35 -12.39
CA ASN A 552 -28.27 78.65 -12.07
C ASN A 552 -28.24 77.23 -12.70
N GLY A 553 -29.06 76.20 -12.38
CA GLY A 553 -30.28 76.08 -11.56
C GLY A 553 -30.79 74.62 -11.47
N GLN A 554 -31.68 74.40 -10.47
CA GLN A 554 -32.73 73.37 -10.19
C GLN A 554 -32.75 72.02 -10.94
N GLY A 555 -33.08 70.85 -10.35
CA GLY A 555 -33.83 70.57 -9.11
C GLY A 555 -33.85 69.07 -8.71
N THR A 556 -34.64 68.78 -7.68
CA THR A 556 -34.57 67.75 -6.61
C THR A 556 -35.11 66.32 -6.89
N LEU A 557 -34.41 65.32 -6.29
CA LEU A 557 -34.71 64.01 -5.61
C LEU A 557 -36.17 63.59 -5.26
N PRO A 558 -36.50 62.39 -4.65
CA PRO A 558 -35.73 61.15 -4.28
C PRO A 558 -36.45 59.75 -4.45
N GLY A 559 -35.74 58.63 -4.17
CA GLY A 559 -36.18 57.53 -3.26
C GLY A 559 -36.74 56.18 -3.80
N ASP A 560 -35.95 55.09 -3.66
CA ASP A 560 -36.19 53.67 -3.22
C ASP A 560 -37.55 52.90 -3.43
N PRO A 561 -37.66 51.55 -3.22
CA PRO A 561 -36.80 50.40 -3.58
C PRO A 561 -37.59 49.10 -4.01
N VAL A 562 -36.88 47.98 -4.27
CA VAL A 562 -37.31 46.52 -4.25
C VAL A 562 -38.39 45.99 -5.23
N GLU A 563 -38.08 44.93 -6.01
CA GLU A 563 -38.82 43.64 -6.06
C GLU A 563 -38.24 42.59 -7.05
N LEU A 564 -38.11 41.34 -6.57
CA LEU A 564 -38.09 40.07 -7.32
C LEU A 564 -39.56 39.64 -7.54
N PRO A 565 -39.98 38.91 -8.63
CA PRO A 565 -39.91 37.43 -8.56
C PRO A 565 -39.90 36.62 -9.89
N LYS A 566 -39.63 35.32 -9.67
CA LYS A 566 -39.68 34.07 -10.46
C LYS A 566 -40.77 33.91 -11.55
N LEU A 567 -40.49 33.15 -12.64
CA LEU A 567 -41.02 31.79 -12.96
C LEU A 567 -40.92 31.35 -14.46
N LYS A 568 -40.41 30.11 -14.65
CA LYS A 568 -40.75 29.02 -15.60
C LYS A 568 -41.14 29.29 -17.08
N GLY A 569 -40.47 28.52 -17.97
CA GLY A 569 -41.01 28.07 -19.27
C GLY A 569 -40.35 26.76 -19.74
N ILE A 570 -41.16 25.73 -20.02
CA ILE A 570 -40.81 24.38 -20.48
C ILE A 570 -40.90 24.32 -22.01
N GLY A 571 -40.01 23.58 -22.70
CA GLY A 571 -40.17 23.21 -24.12
C GLY A 571 -39.13 22.21 -24.65
N ARG A 572 -39.60 21.09 -25.20
CA ARG A 572 -38.83 19.87 -25.57
C ARG A 572 -38.23 19.87 -26.99
N SER A 573 -37.06 19.24 -27.10
CA SER A 573 -36.50 18.31 -28.13
C SER A 573 -36.48 18.64 -29.64
N ARG A 574 -35.28 18.53 -30.26
CA ARG A 574 -35.07 17.74 -31.51
C ARG A 574 -33.59 17.38 -31.73
N ARG A 575 -33.37 16.14 -32.23
CA ARG A 575 -32.09 15.53 -32.63
C ARG A 575 -31.61 16.04 -34.00
N SER A 576 -30.29 16.11 -34.26
CA SER A 576 -29.61 15.55 -35.46
C SER A 576 -28.13 15.97 -35.65
N ARG A 577 -27.24 14.95 -35.68
CA ARG A 577 -26.05 14.65 -36.54
C ARG A 577 -24.95 15.68 -36.91
N PHE A 578 -23.71 15.27 -36.57
CA PHE A 578 -22.45 15.18 -37.35
C PHE A 578 -22.08 16.19 -38.46
N SER A 579 -20.92 16.87 -38.32
CA SER A 579 -19.65 16.70 -39.08
C SER A 579 -18.65 17.81 -38.67
N LEU A 580 -17.43 17.51 -38.21
CA LEU A 580 -16.14 17.41 -38.95
C LEU A 580 -15.77 18.63 -39.81
N TYR A 581 -14.85 19.50 -39.33
CA TYR A 581 -13.55 19.74 -39.98
C TYR A 581 -12.55 20.56 -39.13
N ARG A 582 -11.38 19.94 -38.93
CA ARG A 582 -9.99 20.46 -38.85
C ARG A 582 -9.74 21.98 -38.85
N HIS A 583 -8.82 22.41 -37.98
CA HIS A 583 -7.55 23.01 -38.43
C HIS A 583 -6.40 22.75 -37.44
N LEU A 584 -5.29 22.29 -38.00
CA LEU A 584 -3.98 22.09 -37.39
C LEU A 584 -3.34 23.44 -37.07
N HIS A 585 -2.55 23.53 -35.98
CA HIS A 585 -1.22 24.15 -36.03
C HIS A 585 -0.27 23.52 -35.00
N LYS A 586 0.90 23.12 -35.52
CA LYS A 586 2.09 22.62 -34.82
C LYS A 586 2.83 23.81 -34.20
N HIS A 587 3.43 23.65 -33.02
CA HIS A 587 4.75 24.19 -32.62
C HIS A 587 5.25 23.33 -31.44
N THR A 588 6.20 22.42 -31.67
CA THR A 588 7.66 22.57 -31.56
C THR A 588 8.12 22.75 -30.11
N LEU A 589 8.66 21.66 -29.56
CA LEU A 589 9.42 21.56 -28.31
C LEU A 589 10.78 22.25 -28.46
N GLN A 590 11.17 23.02 -27.44
CA GLN A 590 12.57 23.32 -27.14
C GLN A 590 12.80 23.18 -25.63
N GLN A 591 13.88 22.46 -25.30
CA GLN A 591 14.51 22.25 -24.00
C GLN A 591 15.54 23.36 -23.72
N ALA A 592 15.81 23.62 -22.42
CA ALA A 592 16.97 24.26 -21.77
C ALA A 592 16.45 25.19 -20.64
N ASP A 593 17.00 25.31 -19.43
CA ASP A 593 18.21 24.79 -18.78
C ASP A 593 18.08 24.97 -17.24
N SER A 594 18.95 24.25 -16.51
CA SER A 594 19.22 24.27 -15.07
C SER A 594 19.45 25.66 -14.45
N VAL A 595 18.99 25.87 -13.20
CA VAL A 595 19.68 26.75 -12.22
C VAL A 595 19.47 26.25 -10.79
N SER A 596 20.56 26.28 -10.02
CA SER A 596 20.79 25.80 -8.65
C SER A 596 20.39 26.80 -7.53
N SER A 597 19.95 26.23 -6.40
CA SER A 597 20.13 26.59 -4.96
C SER A 597 20.06 28.06 -4.47
N VAL A 598 19.33 28.29 -3.35
CA VAL A 598 19.86 28.68 -2.01
C VAL A 598 18.69 29.14 -1.11
N ASP A 599 18.63 28.57 0.10
CA ASP A 599 17.75 28.97 1.21
C ASP A 599 18.15 30.30 1.86
N SER A 600 17.17 31.05 2.38
CA SER A 600 17.33 31.88 3.59
C SER A 600 15.98 32.25 4.20
N ALA A 601 15.90 32.08 5.53
CA ALA A 601 14.74 32.36 6.38
C ALA A 601 14.61 33.86 6.71
N GLY A 602 13.36 34.34 6.89
CA GLY A 602 13.08 35.66 7.45
C GLY A 602 11.63 36.15 7.29
N SER A 603 10.88 36.10 8.40
CA SER A 603 9.72 36.92 8.81
C SER A 603 8.90 37.69 7.76
N GLY A 604 7.62 37.28 7.62
CA GLY A 604 6.45 38.14 7.51
C GLY A 604 6.49 39.33 6.53
N SER A 605 6.35 39.08 5.23
CA SER A 605 5.58 39.95 4.32
C SER A 605 5.25 39.22 3.02
N VAL A 606 4.15 39.66 2.39
CA VAL A 606 3.53 39.14 1.15
C VAL A 606 4.59 38.86 0.07
N GLN A 607 4.84 37.58 -0.26
CA GLN A 607 5.80 37.19 -1.30
C GLN A 607 5.18 37.31 -2.70
N SER A 608 5.74 38.20 -3.53
CA SER A 608 5.53 38.30 -4.97
C SER A 608 6.23 37.14 -5.69
N LEU A 609 5.47 36.33 -6.45
CA LEU A 609 6.02 35.30 -7.34
C LEU A 609 6.17 35.90 -8.74
N LYS A 610 7.42 36.05 -9.21
CA LYS A 610 7.74 36.47 -10.58
C LYS A 610 7.44 35.34 -11.56
N THR A 611 6.20 35.28 -12.02
CA THR A 611 5.85 34.53 -13.25
C THR A 611 6.13 35.43 -14.45
N GLY A 612 6.64 34.91 -15.56
CA GLY A 612 7.00 35.66 -16.77
C GLY A 612 5.83 36.34 -17.50
N VAL A 613 4.73 36.68 -16.82
CA VAL A 613 3.52 37.36 -17.32
C VAL A 613 3.06 38.51 -16.40
N GLY A 614 3.94 39.00 -15.51
CA GLY A 614 3.67 40.10 -14.57
C GLY A 614 3.65 39.65 -13.10
N GLU A 615 3.80 40.60 -12.17
CA GLU A 615 3.72 40.32 -10.73
C GLU A 615 2.26 40.05 -10.32
N LEU A 616 1.99 38.82 -9.89
CA LEU A 616 0.73 38.44 -9.27
C LEU A 616 0.88 38.68 -7.76
N GLN A 617 0.13 39.62 -7.19
CA GLN A 617 -0.01 39.77 -5.74
C GLN A 617 -1.27 39.02 -5.30
N GLY A 618 -1.09 38.02 -4.44
CA GLY A 618 -2.21 37.28 -3.89
C GLY A 618 -1.92 35.93 -3.23
N ASN A 619 -2.82 35.50 -2.34
CA ASN A 619 -2.79 34.18 -1.72
C ASN A 619 -3.39 33.14 -2.68
N THR A 620 -2.55 32.23 -3.19
CA THR A 620 -3.00 31.01 -3.89
C THR A 620 -3.69 30.08 -2.90
N ARG A 621 -4.83 29.51 -3.29
CA ARG A 621 -5.55 28.54 -2.44
C ARG A 621 -4.71 27.28 -2.21
N PHE A 622 -4.78 26.75 -1.00
CA PHE A 622 -4.13 25.48 -0.66
C PHE A 622 -5.07 24.30 -0.81
N TRP A 623 -6.29 24.38 -0.27
CA TRP A 623 -7.26 23.30 -0.26
C TRP A 623 -8.31 23.56 -1.34
N HIS A 624 -8.28 22.84 -2.46
CA HIS A 624 -9.20 23.09 -3.57
C HIS A 624 -10.47 22.22 -3.46
N GLY A 625 -11.66 22.83 -3.62
CA GLY A 625 -12.94 22.10 -3.65
C GLY A 625 -13.19 21.26 -2.39
N LYS A 626 -13.40 19.95 -2.61
CA LYS A 626 -13.68 18.96 -1.55
C LYS A 626 -12.57 18.79 -0.51
N ASP A 627 -11.39 19.29 -0.82
CA ASP A 627 -10.25 19.26 0.07
C ASP A 627 -10.33 20.30 1.20
N TYR A 628 -11.14 21.35 1.05
CA TYR A 628 -11.48 22.26 2.15
C TYR A 628 -12.69 21.71 2.90
N CYS A 629 -12.46 21.23 4.12
CA CYS A 629 -13.42 20.38 4.82
C CYS A 629 -13.38 20.57 6.34
N ASN A 630 -14.51 20.27 6.99
CA ASN A 630 -14.65 20.21 8.44
C ASN A 630 -15.58 19.03 8.78
N PHE A 631 -15.02 17.94 9.33
CA PHE A 631 -15.72 16.65 9.49
C PHE A 631 -16.73 16.64 10.63
N VAL A 632 -16.59 17.56 11.60
CA VAL A 632 -17.56 17.71 12.68
C VAL A 632 -18.82 18.41 12.15
N TYR A 633 -18.64 19.40 11.27
CA TYR A 633 -19.73 20.17 10.71
C TYR A 633 -20.52 19.42 9.63
N LYS A 634 -19.84 18.77 8.68
CA LYS A 634 -20.50 18.15 7.53
C LYS A 634 -19.64 17.08 6.87
N ASP A 635 -20.21 15.90 6.62
CA ASP A 635 -19.54 14.84 5.87
C ASP A 635 -19.47 15.16 4.36
N TRP A 636 -18.55 14.49 3.65
CA TRP A 636 -18.33 14.71 2.23
C TRP A 636 -19.54 14.27 1.39
N ILE A 637 -19.89 15.11 0.42
CA ILE A 637 -20.96 14.84 -0.54
C ILE A 637 -20.46 15.05 -1.97
N GLN A 638 -21.05 14.36 -2.94
CA GLN A 638 -20.79 14.55 -4.38
C GLN A 638 -19.29 14.52 -4.73
N LEU A 639 -18.59 13.45 -4.31
CA LEU A 639 -17.15 13.27 -4.53
C LEU A 639 -16.75 13.24 -6.02
N GLU A 640 -17.72 13.03 -6.93
CA GLU A 640 -17.56 13.14 -8.38
C GLU A 640 -17.35 14.58 -8.89
N LYS A 641 -17.50 15.59 -8.03
CA LYS A 641 -17.23 17.01 -8.30
C LYS A 641 -16.09 17.51 -7.42
N PRO A 642 -14.84 17.12 -7.70
CA PRO A 642 -13.71 17.27 -6.77
C PRO A 642 -13.34 18.73 -6.47
N PHE A 643 -13.59 19.64 -7.41
CA PHE A 643 -13.21 21.06 -7.30
C PHE A 643 -14.37 21.98 -6.84
N ASP A 644 -15.55 21.41 -6.58
CA ASP A 644 -16.69 22.15 -6.04
C ASP A 644 -16.62 22.14 -4.51
N ASP A 645 -16.67 23.33 -3.91
CA ASP A 645 -16.81 23.47 -2.46
C ASP A 645 -18.15 22.90 -1.99
N PHE A 646 -18.14 22.24 -0.83
CA PHE A 646 -19.36 21.68 -0.20
C PHE A 646 -19.71 22.32 1.15
N ILE A 647 -18.77 23.13 1.67
CA ILE A 647 -18.92 24.05 2.79
C ILE A 647 -18.51 25.45 2.31
N ASP A 648 -19.13 26.49 2.86
CA ASP A 648 -18.83 27.87 2.51
C ASP A 648 -17.57 28.35 3.24
N ARG A 649 -16.52 28.66 2.47
CA ARG A 649 -15.21 29.10 2.98
C ARG A 649 -15.25 30.45 3.68
N TYR A 650 -16.20 31.31 3.33
CA TYR A 650 -16.31 32.65 3.91
C TYR A 650 -16.99 32.62 5.28
N THR A 651 -17.76 31.56 5.56
CA THR A 651 -18.50 31.44 6.82
C THR A 651 -17.93 30.39 7.78
N THR A 652 -17.36 29.32 7.23
CA THR A 652 -17.00 28.10 7.98
C THR A 652 -15.50 27.83 7.86
N PRO A 653 -14.75 27.82 8.99
CA PRO A 653 -13.35 27.43 8.98
C PRO A 653 -13.20 25.95 8.63
N ARG A 654 -12.12 25.60 7.93
CA ARG A 654 -11.73 24.19 7.81
C ARG A 654 -11.27 23.64 9.16
N MET A 655 -11.34 22.33 9.32
CA MET A 655 -10.75 21.66 10.47
C MET A 655 -9.31 21.23 10.14
N PRO A 656 -8.30 21.70 10.89
CA PRO A 656 -6.93 21.26 10.72
C PRO A 656 -6.72 19.77 10.94
N TRP A 657 -5.73 19.20 10.26
CA TRP A 657 -5.37 17.79 10.32
C TRP A 657 -3.93 17.64 10.82
N HIS A 658 -3.78 17.09 12.03
CA HIS A 658 -2.48 16.78 12.62
C HIS A 658 -2.27 15.27 12.60
N ASP A 659 -1.20 14.80 11.98
CA ASP A 659 -0.99 13.37 11.75
C ASP A 659 0.50 13.03 11.62
N ILE A 660 0.83 11.75 11.74
CA ILE A 660 2.20 11.23 11.71
C ILE A 660 2.32 10.12 10.67
N ALA A 661 3.40 10.16 9.91
CA ALA A 661 3.78 9.09 9.00
C ALA A 661 5.29 8.81 9.05
N SER A 662 5.72 7.77 8.35
CA SER A 662 7.12 7.38 8.22
C SER A 662 7.40 6.82 6.83
N VAL A 663 8.68 6.84 6.45
CA VAL A 663 9.19 6.11 5.30
C VAL A 663 10.35 5.22 5.74
N VAL A 664 10.41 4.01 5.20
CA VAL A 664 11.47 3.03 5.42
C VAL A 664 11.96 2.48 4.08
N HIS A 665 13.22 2.07 4.03
CA HIS A 665 13.88 1.62 2.81
C HIS A 665 14.32 0.16 2.88
N GLY A 666 14.68 -0.42 1.73
CA GLY A 666 15.40 -1.68 1.65
C GLY A 666 14.58 -2.89 2.13
N ARG A 667 15.11 -3.65 3.11
CA ARG A 667 14.44 -4.87 3.59
C ARG A 667 13.13 -4.58 4.33
N ALA A 668 13.07 -3.51 5.13
CA ALA A 668 11.81 -3.11 5.79
C ALA A 668 10.73 -2.70 4.77
N ALA A 669 11.12 -2.05 3.66
CA ALA A 669 10.19 -1.75 2.57
C ALA A 669 9.68 -3.01 1.87
N ARG A 670 10.54 -4.02 1.68
CA ARG A 670 10.15 -5.35 1.16
C ARG A 670 9.19 -6.07 2.11
N ASP A 671 9.33 -5.93 3.42
CA ASP A 671 8.37 -6.49 4.38
C ASP A 671 6.97 -5.86 4.25
N ALA A 672 6.90 -4.52 4.11
CA ALA A 672 5.66 -3.82 3.80
C ALA A 672 5.08 -4.26 2.44
N ALA A 673 5.92 -4.42 1.41
CA ALA A 673 5.53 -4.95 0.11
C ALA A 673 4.96 -6.37 0.22
N ARG A 674 5.59 -7.22 1.04
CA ARG A 674 5.17 -8.61 1.28
C ARG A 674 3.78 -8.68 1.92
N HIS A 675 3.47 -7.76 2.84
CA HIS A 675 2.11 -7.60 3.38
C HIS A 675 1.10 -7.28 2.26
N PHE A 676 1.40 -6.30 1.41
CA PHE A 676 0.56 -5.93 0.26
C PHE A 676 0.32 -7.11 -0.68
N ILE A 677 1.40 -7.80 -1.08
CA ILE A 677 1.39 -8.94 -2.00
C ILE A 677 0.53 -10.07 -1.44
N GLN A 678 0.63 -10.36 -0.15
CA GLN A 678 -0.19 -11.37 0.52
C GLN A 678 -1.69 -11.02 0.40
N ARG A 679 -2.06 -9.79 0.74
CA ARG A 679 -3.46 -9.33 0.67
C ARG A 679 -3.99 -9.26 -0.76
N TRP A 680 -3.18 -8.81 -1.71
CA TRP A 680 -3.54 -8.77 -3.13
C TRP A 680 -3.83 -10.17 -3.67
N ASN A 681 -2.89 -11.09 -3.46
CA ASN A 681 -3.01 -12.48 -3.93
C ASN A 681 -4.19 -13.20 -3.25
N PHE A 682 -4.44 -12.93 -1.97
CA PHE A 682 -5.63 -13.40 -1.25
C PHE A 682 -6.93 -12.84 -1.85
N THR A 683 -7.03 -11.53 -2.03
CA THR A 683 -8.23 -10.88 -2.59
C THR A 683 -8.52 -11.36 -4.01
N LYS A 684 -7.47 -11.59 -4.81
CA LYS A 684 -7.53 -12.15 -6.17
C LYS A 684 -8.22 -13.52 -6.19
N ILE A 685 -7.86 -14.42 -5.26
CA ILE A 685 -8.43 -15.78 -5.22
C ILE A 685 -9.86 -15.77 -4.67
N MET A 686 -10.14 -14.91 -3.70
CA MET A 686 -11.43 -14.84 -3.03
C MET A 686 -12.55 -14.34 -3.95
N LYS A 687 -12.27 -13.34 -4.80
CA LYS A 687 -13.30 -12.71 -5.63
C LYS A 687 -13.22 -13.16 -7.09
N PRO A 688 -14.24 -13.86 -7.63
CA PRO A 688 -14.25 -14.34 -9.02
C PRO A 688 -13.91 -13.26 -10.07
N LYS A 689 -14.43 -12.04 -9.89
CA LYS A 689 -14.15 -10.88 -10.79
C LYS A 689 -12.67 -10.54 -10.93
N TYR A 690 -11.84 -10.88 -9.95
CA TYR A 690 -10.39 -10.61 -9.97
C TYR A 690 -9.56 -11.82 -10.40
N ARG A 691 -10.17 -12.99 -10.64
CA ARG A 691 -9.44 -14.20 -11.07
C ARG A 691 -8.88 -14.11 -12.49
N SER A 692 -9.39 -13.19 -13.31
CA SER A 692 -8.86 -12.88 -14.65
C SER A 692 -7.35 -12.62 -14.65
N LEU A 693 -6.67 -12.95 -15.76
CA LEU A 693 -5.24 -12.67 -15.97
C LEU A 693 -4.94 -11.16 -16.00
N SER A 694 -5.94 -10.32 -16.25
CA SER A 694 -5.81 -8.86 -16.18
C SER A 694 -5.42 -8.33 -14.79
N TYR A 695 -5.65 -9.10 -13.73
CA TYR A 695 -5.10 -8.84 -12.40
C TYR A 695 -4.00 -9.89 -12.15
N PRO A 696 -2.71 -9.56 -12.26
CA PRO A 696 -1.65 -10.55 -12.09
C PRO A 696 -1.55 -11.02 -10.63
N PHE A 697 -0.95 -12.18 -10.41
CA PHE A 697 -0.38 -12.51 -9.10
C PHE A 697 0.88 -11.67 -8.92
N LEU A 698 1.09 -11.13 -7.71
CA LEU A 698 2.29 -10.38 -7.38
C LEU A 698 3.32 -11.29 -6.71
N LEU A 699 4.59 -10.99 -6.92
CA LEU A 699 5.74 -11.72 -6.39
C LEU A 699 6.57 -10.79 -5.50
N PRO A 700 7.05 -11.26 -4.34
CA PRO A 700 7.99 -10.50 -3.55
C PRO A 700 9.36 -10.49 -4.22
N LYS A 701 10.02 -9.33 -4.21
CA LYS A 701 11.46 -9.27 -4.48
C LYS A 701 12.22 -9.96 -3.35
N SER A 702 13.28 -10.65 -3.72
CA SER A 702 14.13 -11.44 -2.82
C SER A 702 14.81 -10.53 -1.80
N HIS A 703 14.86 -10.95 -0.52
CA HIS A 703 15.60 -10.22 0.54
C HIS A 703 17.12 -10.29 0.37
N SER A 704 17.62 -11.28 -0.37
CA SER A 704 19.05 -11.57 -0.49
C SER A 704 19.71 -10.83 -1.67
N SER A 705 19.01 -10.70 -2.79
CA SER A 705 19.56 -10.15 -4.05
C SER A 705 19.10 -8.72 -4.36
N ALA A 706 17.84 -8.37 -4.08
CA ALA A 706 17.26 -7.08 -4.47
C ALA A 706 17.64 -5.92 -3.52
N ASN A 707 18.94 -5.68 -3.33
CA ASN A 707 19.46 -4.70 -2.36
C ASN A 707 19.64 -3.29 -2.92
N GLU A 708 19.43 -3.10 -4.21
CA GLU A 708 19.62 -1.81 -4.87
C GLU A 708 18.53 -0.80 -4.49
N LEU A 709 18.95 0.34 -3.93
CA LEU A 709 18.10 1.49 -3.63
C LEU A 709 18.28 2.53 -4.74
N ARG A 710 17.41 2.47 -5.76
CA ARG A 710 17.45 3.43 -6.90
C ARG A 710 17.07 4.85 -6.51
N TYR A 711 16.26 4.99 -5.46
CA TYR A 711 15.85 6.25 -4.87
C TYR A 711 15.87 6.10 -3.36
N GLN A 712 16.36 7.11 -2.66
CA GLN A 712 16.30 7.23 -1.22
C GLN A 712 15.74 8.60 -0.89
N VAL A 713 14.75 8.63 -0.01
CA VAL A 713 14.19 9.89 0.49
C VAL A 713 15.28 10.68 1.22
N PRO A 714 15.41 12.00 0.98
CA PRO A 714 16.40 12.84 1.67
C PRO A 714 16.16 12.87 3.19
N ASP A 715 17.23 13.13 3.94
CA ASP A 715 17.21 13.31 5.41
C ASP A 715 16.77 12.08 6.21
N CYS A 716 17.07 10.88 5.70
CA CYS A 716 16.88 9.63 6.45
C CYS A 716 17.96 9.43 7.51
N THR A 717 17.57 8.88 8.65
CA THR A 717 18.45 8.38 9.70
C THR A 717 18.50 6.85 9.65
N ASN A 718 19.67 6.24 9.80
CA ASN A 718 19.78 4.79 9.88
C ASN A 718 19.34 4.30 11.26
N ALA A 719 18.40 3.36 11.28
CA ALA A 719 17.86 2.81 12.52
C ALA A 719 17.59 1.31 12.38
N LYS A 720 17.28 0.68 13.51
CA LYS A 720 16.73 -0.67 13.54
C LYS A 720 15.22 -0.59 13.37
N VAL A 721 14.68 -1.27 12.37
CA VAL A 721 13.28 -1.18 11.97
C VAL A 721 12.64 -2.56 11.95
N GLN A 722 11.40 -2.67 12.42
CA GLN A 722 10.60 -3.88 12.25
C GLN A 722 9.19 -3.50 11.82
N VAL A 723 8.68 -4.16 10.77
CA VAL A 723 7.28 -4.01 10.33
C VAL A 723 6.38 -4.84 11.25
N LEU A 724 5.24 -4.27 11.63
CA LEU A 724 4.22 -4.85 12.50
C LEU A 724 2.86 -4.77 11.80
N ARG A 725 1.91 -5.63 12.18
CA ARG A 725 0.55 -5.57 11.64
C ARG A 725 -0.52 -6.15 12.55
N SER A 726 -1.75 -5.75 12.27
CA SER A 726 -2.98 -6.43 12.68
C SER A 726 -3.57 -7.11 11.44
N ALA A 727 -3.71 -8.43 11.45
CA ALA A 727 -4.23 -9.19 10.31
C ALA A 727 -4.88 -10.50 10.74
N ALA A 728 -5.83 -10.99 9.95
CA ALA A 728 -6.56 -12.23 10.24
C ALA A 728 -6.96 -12.98 8.96
N ASP A 729 -7.66 -14.10 9.12
CA ASP A 729 -8.15 -14.93 8.01
C ASP A 729 -9.01 -14.13 7.02
N TRP A 730 -9.88 -13.24 7.52
CA TRP A 730 -10.76 -12.45 6.66
C TRP A 730 -10.02 -11.39 5.83
N SER A 731 -8.90 -10.85 6.35
CA SER A 731 -8.19 -9.71 5.76
C SER A 731 -6.97 -10.10 4.93
N ALA A 732 -6.25 -11.16 5.34
CA ALA A 732 -5.02 -11.63 4.69
C ALA A 732 -4.98 -13.15 4.44
N GLY A 733 -6.03 -13.90 4.80
CA GLY A 733 -6.10 -15.35 4.60
C GLY A 733 -5.12 -16.16 5.45
N ILE A 734 -4.74 -15.66 6.63
CA ILE A 734 -3.83 -16.34 7.56
C ILE A 734 -4.59 -17.17 8.59
N LYS A 735 -4.12 -18.39 8.86
CA LYS A 735 -4.72 -19.35 9.81
C LYS A 735 -4.93 -18.78 11.22
N TYR A 736 -3.92 -18.07 11.71
CA TYR A 736 -3.92 -17.45 13.02
C TYR A 736 -3.82 -15.95 12.80
N HIS A 737 -4.66 -15.18 13.49
CA HIS A 737 -4.53 -13.73 13.50
C HIS A 737 -3.16 -13.31 14.07
N GLU A 738 -2.71 -12.15 13.62
CA GLU A 738 -1.51 -11.47 14.08
C GLU A 738 -1.93 -10.15 14.73
N GLU A 739 -1.39 -9.88 15.92
CA GLU A 739 -1.61 -8.66 16.72
C GLU A 739 -0.25 -8.08 17.15
N SER A 740 0.74 -8.09 16.26
CA SER A 740 2.12 -7.71 16.58
C SER A 740 2.27 -6.23 16.95
N ILE A 741 1.36 -5.37 16.49
CA ILE A 741 1.28 -3.96 16.91
C ILE A 741 0.94 -3.85 18.40
N HIS A 742 -0.12 -4.52 18.85
CA HIS A 742 -0.56 -4.51 20.24
C HIS A 742 0.53 -5.02 21.19
N ASN A 743 1.18 -6.13 20.82
CA ASN A 743 2.29 -6.69 21.58
C ASN A 743 3.48 -5.71 21.67
N ALA A 744 3.79 -4.99 20.59
CA ALA A 744 4.86 -3.99 20.59
C ALA A 744 4.53 -2.80 21.52
N TYR A 745 3.31 -2.26 21.45
CA TYR A 745 2.85 -1.18 22.35
C TYR A 745 3.00 -1.57 23.83
N ILE A 746 2.46 -2.73 24.22
CA ILE A 746 2.56 -3.22 25.61
C ILE A 746 4.03 -3.35 26.03
N GLN A 747 4.86 -3.98 25.19
CA GLN A 747 6.24 -4.26 25.56
C GLN A 747 7.10 -2.99 25.63
N VAL A 748 6.88 -2.01 24.75
CA VAL A 748 7.57 -0.70 24.81
C VAL A 748 7.17 0.06 26.07
N ILE A 749 5.87 0.14 26.38
CA ILE A 749 5.38 0.80 27.60
C ILE A 749 5.96 0.13 28.86
N ALA A 750 5.90 -1.20 28.93
CA ALA A 750 6.41 -1.95 30.08
C ALA A 750 7.94 -1.80 30.28
N LYS A 751 8.71 -1.61 29.19
CA LYS A 751 10.18 -1.46 29.22
C LYS A 751 10.67 -0.02 29.35
N SER A 752 9.82 0.97 29.09
CA SER A 752 10.16 2.40 29.22
C SER A 752 10.73 2.73 30.59
N LYS A 753 11.61 3.73 30.67
CA LYS A 753 12.36 4.12 31.88
C LYS A 753 12.02 5.52 32.35
N HIS A 754 11.80 6.46 31.44
CA HIS A 754 11.73 7.90 31.70
C HIS A 754 10.38 8.48 31.29
N TYR A 755 9.95 8.26 30.04
CA TYR A 755 8.66 8.75 29.60
C TYR A 755 8.10 8.01 28.39
N ILE A 756 6.80 8.16 28.20
CA ILE A 756 6.14 7.86 26.93
C ILE A 756 5.33 9.08 26.45
N TYR A 757 5.38 9.34 25.15
CA TYR A 757 4.60 10.36 24.46
C TYR A 757 3.70 9.68 23.43
N ILE A 758 2.38 9.88 23.57
CA ILE A 758 1.36 9.24 22.74
C ILE A 758 0.58 10.34 22.03
N GLU A 759 0.54 10.27 20.70
CA GLU A 759 -0.46 10.96 19.90
C GLU A 759 -1.38 9.91 19.27
N ASN A 760 -2.67 9.92 19.59
CA ASN A 760 -3.59 8.95 19.03
C ASN A 760 -5.01 9.49 18.81
N GLN A 761 -5.60 9.14 17.66
CA GLN A 761 -6.99 9.50 17.31
C GLN A 761 -8.02 8.96 18.32
N PHE A 762 -7.80 7.76 18.85
CA PHE A 762 -8.65 7.17 19.87
C PHE A 762 -7.81 6.72 21.07
N PHE A 763 -8.42 6.73 22.25
CA PHE A 763 -7.78 6.29 23.48
C PHE A 763 -8.75 5.41 24.29
N ILE A 764 -9.09 4.25 23.71
CA ILE A 764 -10.04 3.27 24.23
C ILE A 764 -9.28 2.01 24.65
N SER A 765 -9.17 1.80 25.97
CA SER A 765 -8.40 0.70 26.56
C SER A 765 -8.92 0.34 27.97
N CYS A 766 -8.05 -0.22 28.80
CA CYS A 766 -8.34 -0.73 30.15
C CYS A 766 -9.33 -1.90 30.10
N ALA A 767 -8.78 -3.10 29.97
CA ALA A 767 -9.55 -4.30 29.69
C ALA A 767 -10.48 -4.65 30.85
N ASP A 768 -11.78 -4.77 30.57
CA ASP A 768 -12.75 -5.44 31.46
C ASP A 768 -13.04 -6.88 31.02
N ASN A 769 -12.41 -7.32 29.93
CA ASN A 769 -12.62 -8.62 29.28
C ASN A 769 -14.09 -8.88 28.91
N ARG A 770 -14.89 -7.82 28.74
CA ARG A 770 -16.30 -7.88 28.38
C ARG A 770 -16.64 -7.01 27.19
N MET A 771 -16.25 -5.74 27.23
CA MET A 771 -16.47 -4.76 26.16
C MET A 771 -15.16 -4.27 25.55
N VAL A 772 -14.12 -4.18 26.37
CA VAL A 772 -12.77 -3.76 25.97
C VAL A 772 -11.76 -4.83 26.39
N TYR A 773 -10.84 -5.18 25.48
CA TYR A 773 -9.92 -6.33 25.64
C TYR A 773 -8.44 -5.95 25.55
N ASN A 774 -8.07 -4.90 24.82
CA ASN A 774 -6.68 -4.47 24.69
C ASN A 774 -6.13 -3.94 26.02
N LYS A 775 -4.83 -4.16 26.26
CA LYS A 775 -4.19 -3.91 27.58
C LYS A 775 -3.22 -2.73 27.59
N ILE A 776 -3.35 -1.79 26.66
CA ILE A 776 -2.45 -0.63 26.57
C ILE A 776 -2.60 0.28 27.80
N GLY A 777 -3.84 0.59 28.19
CA GLY A 777 -4.15 1.37 29.38
C GLY A 777 -3.68 0.67 30.66
N ASP A 778 -3.85 -0.66 30.74
CA ASP A 778 -3.36 -1.46 31.85
C ASP A 778 -1.83 -1.39 31.97
N ALA A 779 -1.11 -1.51 30.84
CA ALA A 779 0.34 -1.37 30.82
C ALA A 779 0.82 0.03 31.26
N ILE A 780 0.07 1.10 30.92
CA ILE A 780 0.34 2.47 31.36
C ILE A 780 0.17 2.57 32.88
N ILE A 781 -0.93 2.06 33.43
CA ILE A 781 -1.24 2.04 34.86
C ILE A 781 -0.12 1.32 35.62
N GLU A 782 0.21 0.09 35.22
CA GLU A 782 1.25 -0.72 35.84
C GLU A 782 2.61 -0.02 35.80
N ARG A 783 2.93 0.62 34.66
CA ARG A 783 4.21 1.32 34.49
C ARG A 783 4.32 2.54 35.38
N ILE A 784 3.26 3.34 35.52
CA ILE A 784 3.23 4.51 36.41
C ILE A 784 3.31 4.08 37.87
N ILE A 785 2.52 3.08 38.29
CA ILE A 785 2.55 2.54 39.66
C ILE A 785 3.96 2.04 40.00
N ARG A 786 4.64 1.37 39.06
CA ARG A 786 6.04 0.94 39.24
C ARG A 786 6.97 2.14 39.48
N ALA A 787 6.87 3.19 38.67
CA ALA A 787 7.69 4.40 38.88
C ALA A 787 7.45 5.03 40.25
N HIS A 788 6.17 5.13 40.65
CA HIS A 788 5.77 5.68 41.93
C HIS A 788 6.34 4.87 43.10
N LYS A 789 6.18 3.54 43.08
CA LYS A 789 6.73 2.64 44.11
C LYS A 789 8.25 2.66 44.17
N GLU A 790 8.93 2.87 43.05
CA GLU A 790 10.39 3.01 42.98
C GLU A 790 10.90 4.42 43.30
N GLY A 791 10.02 5.41 43.51
CA GLY A 791 10.41 6.81 43.71
C GLY A 791 11.10 7.42 42.49
N LYS A 792 10.89 6.89 41.29
CA LYS A 792 11.52 7.36 40.05
C LYS A 792 10.63 8.35 39.32
N LYS A 793 11.26 9.37 38.72
CA LYS A 793 10.57 10.32 37.84
C LYS A 793 10.17 9.62 36.54
N TYR A 794 8.89 9.70 36.23
CA TYR A 794 8.33 9.12 35.01
C TYR A 794 7.15 9.94 34.52
N ARG A 795 7.05 10.21 33.22
CA ARG A 795 5.96 11.01 32.62
C ARG A 795 5.25 10.27 31.50
N VAL A 796 3.95 10.50 31.40
CA VAL A 796 3.08 10.02 30.32
C VAL A 796 2.35 11.20 29.75
N TYR A 797 2.54 11.45 28.46
CA TYR A 797 1.86 12.51 27.73
C TYR A 797 0.90 11.87 26.74
N VAL A 798 -0.38 12.20 26.84
CA VAL A 798 -1.41 11.70 25.92
C VAL A 798 -2.06 12.87 25.22
N VAL A 799 -1.89 12.95 23.90
CA VAL A 799 -2.52 13.94 23.03
C VAL A 799 -3.53 13.25 22.13
N THR A 800 -4.78 13.65 22.21
CA THR A 800 -5.90 13.03 21.49
C THR A 800 -6.94 14.07 21.09
N PRO A 801 -7.74 13.86 20.02
CA PRO A 801 -8.76 14.82 19.58
C PRO A 801 -9.70 15.23 20.71
N LEU A 802 -9.96 16.54 20.83
CA LEU A 802 -10.95 17.06 21.76
C LEU A 802 -12.33 16.45 21.51
N LEU A 803 -12.67 16.18 20.24
CA LEU A 803 -13.88 15.48 19.84
C LEU A 803 -13.55 14.38 18.81
N PRO A 804 -14.27 13.25 18.83
CA PRO A 804 -14.25 12.27 17.75
C PRO A 804 -14.62 12.90 16.39
N GLY A 805 -13.98 12.45 15.31
CA GLY A 805 -14.15 13.00 13.95
C GLY A 805 -15.36 12.41 13.23
N PHE A 806 -16.55 12.58 13.79
CA PHE A 806 -17.82 12.18 13.19
C PHE A 806 -18.73 13.39 13.02
N GLU A 807 -19.58 13.37 11.98
CA GLU A 807 -20.61 14.40 11.82
C GLU A 807 -21.56 14.38 13.02
N GLY A 808 -21.78 15.54 13.61
CA GLY A 808 -22.70 15.69 14.73
C GLY A 808 -22.57 17.06 15.38
N ASP A 809 -23.72 17.72 15.58
CA ASP A 809 -23.76 19.02 16.22
C ASP A 809 -23.44 18.88 17.71
N ILE A 810 -22.21 19.24 18.10
CA ILE A 810 -21.78 19.21 19.50
C ILE A 810 -22.60 20.17 20.37
N THR A 811 -23.25 21.18 19.77
CA THR A 811 -24.07 22.12 20.53
C THR A 811 -25.34 21.46 21.08
N THR A 812 -25.82 20.39 20.46
CA THR A 812 -26.92 19.58 21.00
C THR A 812 -26.41 18.34 21.76
N GLY A 813 -25.15 18.32 22.16
CA GLY A 813 -24.49 17.19 22.83
C GLY A 813 -23.83 16.19 21.88
N GLY A 814 -23.83 16.44 20.56
CA GLY A 814 -23.23 15.59 19.54
C GLY A 814 -24.17 14.51 18.99
N GLY A 815 -23.74 13.82 17.92
CA GLY A 815 -24.44 12.65 17.39
C GLY A 815 -24.20 11.38 18.21
N ASN A 816 -25.09 10.40 18.12
CA ASN A 816 -25.00 9.13 18.88
C ASN A 816 -23.64 8.43 18.73
N ALA A 817 -23.06 8.42 17.52
CA ALA A 817 -21.73 7.84 17.27
C ALA A 817 -20.61 8.60 17.99
N LEU A 818 -20.68 9.94 17.97
CA LEU A 818 -19.74 10.81 18.67
C LEU A 818 -19.80 10.57 20.18
N GLN A 819 -21.00 10.51 20.75
CA GLN A 819 -21.20 10.23 22.18
C GLN A 819 -20.71 8.83 22.57
N ALA A 820 -20.98 7.80 21.77
CA ALA A 820 -20.53 6.43 22.04
C ALA A 820 -19.00 6.34 22.11
N VAL A 821 -18.28 6.99 21.21
CA VAL A 821 -16.80 7.03 21.26
C VAL A 821 -16.33 7.83 22.47
N MET A 822 -16.94 8.99 22.76
CA MET A 822 -16.60 9.77 23.94
C MET A 822 -16.77 8.97 25.23
N HIS A 823 -17.83 8.16 25.34
CA HIS A 823 -18.04 7.26 26.47
C HIS A 823 -16.81 6.39 26.72
N PHE A 824 -16.30 5.71 25.68
CA PHE A 824 -15.16 4.79 25.81
C PHE A 824 -13.82 5.50 26.01
N ASN A 825 -13.62 6.68 25.43
CA ASN A 825 -12.45 7.51 25.73
C ASN A 825 -12.45 7.91 27.21
N TYR A 826 -13.56 8.44 27.72
CA TYR A 826 -13.65 8.81 29.13
C TYR A 826 -13.60 7.61 30.07
N ARG A 827 -14.17 6.46 29.69
CA ARG A 827 -14.05 5.19 30.44
C ARG A 827 -12.58 4.81 30.66
N THR A 828 -11.74 5.05 29.66
CA THR A 828 -10.31 4.76 29.73
C THR A 828 -9.58 5.80 30.59
N MET A 829 -9.89 7.08 30.43
CA MET A 829 -9.18 8.17 31.13
C MET A 829 -9.54 8.28 32.61
N ILE A 830 -10.84 8.44 32.93
CA ILE A 830 -11.28 8.85 34.27
C ILE A 830 -12.59 8.21 34.77
N ARG A 831 -13.49 7.74 33.90
CA ARG A 831 -14.83 7.28 34.31
C ARG A 831 -14.88 5.79 34.58
N GLY A 832 -15.38 5.42 35.76
CA GLY A 832 -15.52 4.04 36.19
C GLY A 832 -14.26 3.48 36.85
N GLU A 833 -14.37 2.26 37.38
CA GLU A 833 -13.32 1.68 38.22
C GLU A 833 -12.09 1.21 37.45
N PHE A 834 -12.23 0.90 36.16
CA PHE A 834 -11.14 0.45 35.28
C PHE A 834 -10.31 1.59 34.71
N SER A 835 -10.73 2.84 34.86
CA SER A 835 -10.05 3.99 34.26
C SER A 835 -8.64 4.19 34.84
N ILE A 836 -7.76 4.78 34.04
CA ILE A 836 -6.37 5.07 34.44
C ILE A 836 -6.35 5.92 35.70
N ILE A 837 -7.06 7.05 35.72
CA ILE A 837 -7.05 7.96 36.87
C ILE A 837 -7.66 7.30 38.10
N SER A 838 -8.76 6.53 37.97
CA SER A 838 -9.35 5.81 39.11
C SER A 838 -8.38 4.80 39.71
N GLN A 839 -7.63 4.07 38.89
CA GLN A 839 -6.65 3.09 39.35
C GLN A 839 -5.43 3.75 39.98
N LEU A 840 -4.92 4.84 39.39
CA LEU A 840 -3.80 5.59 39.97
C LEU A 840 -4.19 6.23 41.31
N LYS A 841 -5.36 6.86 41.42
CA LYS A 841 -5.84 7.47 42.67
C LYS A 841 -5.90 6.47 43.84
N LYS A 842 -6.23 5.20 43.57
CA LYS A 842 -6.23 4.16 44.61
C LYS A 842 -4.83 3.90 45.19
N GLU A 843 -3.78 4.05 44.38
CA GLU A 843 -2.40 3.73 44.77
C GLU A 843 -1.60 4.96 45.23
N MET A 844 -1.90 6.16 44.73
CA MET A 844 -1.10 7.37 44.98
C MET A 844 -1.91 8.64 45.25
N ASP A 845 -3.23 8.53 45.46
CA ASP A 845 -4.14 9.67 45.63
C ASP A 845 -3.94 10.70 44.51
N ASP A 846 -4.02 12.01 44.79
CA ASP A 846 -3.86 13.07 43.79
C ASP A 846 -2.44 13.23 43.20
N GLN A 847 -1.45 12.44 43.64
CA GLN A 847 -0.11 12.47 43.05
C GLN A 847 -0.07 11.96 41.60
N TRP A 848 -1.13 11.32 41.10
CA TRP A 848 -1.24 10.87 39.71
C TRP A 848 -0.99 12.00 38.70
N MET A 849 -1.32 13.25 39.05
CA MET A 849 -1.13 14.44 38.20
C MET A 849 0.35 14.70 37.88
N ASN A 850 1.27 14.18 38.70
CA ASN A 850 2.70 14.24 38.43
C ASN A 850 3.12 13.24 37.35
N TYR A 851 2.36 12.19 37.06
CA TYR A 851 2.80 11.13 36.17
C TYR A 851 2.15 11.14 34.80
N ILE A 852 0.92 11.64 34.68
CA ILE A 852 0.18 11.60 33.41
C ILE A 852 -0.56 12.91 33.12
N SER A 853 -0.52 13.34 31.87
CA SER A 853 -1.26 14.49 31.34
C SER A 853 -2.05 14.12 30.08
N PHE A 854 -3.32 14.50 30.06
CA PHE A 854 -4.20 14.38 28.90
C PHE A 854 -4.42 15.76 28.28
N ALA A 855 -4.18 15.88 26.98
CA ALA A 855 -4.29 17.13 26.24
C ALA A 855 -4.96 16.94 24.87
N GLY A 856 -5.49 18.03 24.34
CA GLY A 856 -5.92 18.16 22.96
C GLY A 856 -5.23 19.33 22.26
N LEU A 857 -5.60 19.59 21.02
CA LEU A 857 -5.06 20.70 20.23
C LEU A 857 -6.19 21.60 19.71
N ARG A 858 -5.98 22.92 19.76
CA ARG A 858 -6.93 23.93 19.28
C ARG A 858 -6.19 25.13 18.70
N THR A 859 -6.78 25.77 17.69
CA THR A 859 -6.27 27.01 17.11
C THR A 859 -7.37 28.04 16.89
N HIS A 860 -7.01 29.26 16.50
CA HIS A 860 -7.92 30.34 16.15
C HIS A 860 -7.41 31.14 14.95
N ALA A 861 -8.33 31.85 14.30
CA ALA A 861 -8.03 32.76 13.21
C ALA A 861 -9.11 33.85 13.11
N GLU A 862 -8.88 34.79 12.21
CA GLU A 862 -9.90 35.73 11.74
C GLU A 862 -10.45 35.26 10.39
N LEU A 863 -11.77 35.24 10.25
CA LEU A 863 -12.49 34.89 9.03
C LEU A 863 -13.56 35.93 8.74
N GLU A 864 -13.38 36.70 7.65
CA GLU A 864 -14.28 37.79 7.26
C GLU A 864 -14.59 38.75 8.43
N GLY A 865 -13.57 39.21 9.14
CA GLY A 865 -13.70 40.12 10.28
C GLY A 865 -14.19 39.47 11.59
N ARG A 866 -14.44 38.15 11.60
CA ARG A 866 -14.93 37.42 12.77
C ARG A 866 -13.85 36.52 13.34
N LEU A 867 -13.67 36.57 14.66
CA LEU A 867 -12.82 35.61 15.36
C LEU A 867 -13.48 34.24 15.35
N VAL A 868 -12.75 33.24 14.85
CA VAL A 868 -13.18 31.84 14.79
C VAL A 868 -12.15 30.93 15.47
N THR A 869 -12.62 29.83 16.04
CA THR A 869 -11.76 28.77 16.60
C THR A 869 -12.24 27.42 16.11
N GLU A 870 -11.29 26.49 15.96
CA GLU A 870 -11.58 25.08 15.71
C GLU A 870 -10.53 24.21 16.39
N LEU A 871 -10.90 22.99 16.76
CA LEU A 871 -9.95 21.98 17.21
C LEU A 871 -9.02 21.58 16.06
N ILE A 872 -7.77 21.24 16.39
CA ILE A 872 -6.88 20.59 15.44
C ILE A 872 -7.10 19.09 15.60
N TYR A 873 -7.48 18.42 14.51
CA TYR A 873 -7.85 17.02 14.57
C TYR A 873 -6.61 16.13 14.58
N ILE A 874 -6.31 15.55 15.75
CA ILE A 874 -5.20 14.61 15.94
C ILE A 874 -5.59 13.25 15.34
N HIS A 875 -5.16 13.00 14.12
CA HIS A 875 -5.31 11.72 13.45
C HIS A 875 -4.07 10.82 13.60
N SER A 876 -3.00 11.31 14.22
CA SER A 876 -1.78 10.56 14.53
C SER A 876 -2.08 9.18 15.15
N LYS A 877 -1.20 8.20 14.91
CA LYS A 877 -1.12 6.96 15.68
C LYS A 877 0.34 6.63 16.01
N MET A 878 0.84 7.28 17.05
CA MET A 878 2.26 7.25 17.40
C MET A 878 2.49 7.02 18.90
N LEU A 879 3.56 6.30 19.21
CA LEU A 879 4.17 6.19 20.54
C LEU A 879 5.67 6.52 20.43
N ILE A 880 6.17 7.43 21.27
CA ILE A 880 7.62 7.61 21.50
C ILE A 880 7.92 7.19 22.94
N ALA A 881 9.00 6.44 23.14
CA ALA A 881 9.51 6.09 24.46
C ALA A 881 10.97 6.51 24.60
N ASP A 882 11.26 7.22 25.70
CA ASP A 882 12.62 7.51 26.18
C ASP A 882 13.57 8.12 25.12
N ASP A 883 13.07 8.92 24.17
CA ASP A 883 13.85 9.45 23.05
C ASP A 883 14.70 8.39 22.31
N ASN A 884 14.25 7.13 22.22
CA ASN A 884 15.01 6.09 21.52
C ASN A 884 14.18 5.07 20.73
N THR A 885 12.89 4.95 21.05
CA THR A 885 11.99 3.98 20.41
C THR A 885 10.74 4.70 19.95
N VAL A 886 10.35 4.48 18.70
CA VAL A 886 9.16 5.07 18.09
C VAL A 886 8.32 3.98 17.44
N ILE A 887 7.00 4.03 17.62
CA ILE A 887 6.04 3.25 16.82
C ILE A 887 5.19 4.24 16.03
N ILE A 888 5.14 4.08 14.70
CA ILE A 888 4.29 4.86 13.78
C ILE A 888 3.49 3.91 12.91
N GLY A 889 2.19 4.15 12.73
CA GLY A 889 1.37 3.32 11.85
C GLY A 889 -0.06 3.82 11.68
N SER A 890 -0.95 2.90 11.32
CA SER A 890 -2.38 3.18 11.14
C SER A 890 -3.24 2.80 12.36
N ALA A 891 -2.68 2.04 13.31
CA ALA A 891 -3.42 1.43 14.40
C ALA A 891 -3.75 2.40 15.55
N ASN A 892 -5.04 2.61 15.76
CA ASN A 892 -5.53 3.40 16.89
C ASN A 892 -5.41 2.64 18.21
N ILE A 893 -5.38 3.35 19.35
CA ILE A 893 -5.51 2.70 20.68
C ILE A 893 -7.00 2.40 20.91
N ASN A 894 -7.44 1.28 20.34
CA ASN A 894 -8.77 0.69 20.47
C ASN A 894 -8.70 -0.81 20.10
N ASP A 895 -9.71 -1.59 20.44
CA ASP A 895 -9.77 -3.02 20.13
C ASP A 895 -9.87 -3.28 18.62
N ARG A 896 -10.58 -2.40 17.88
CA ARG A 896 -10.69 -2.43 16.42
C ARG A 896 -9.33 -2.55 15.73
N SER A 897 -8.34 -1.78 16.14
CA SER A 897 -7.01 -1.78 15.55
C SER A 897 -6.08 -2.80 16.23
N MET A 898 -6.20 -3.02 17.54
CA MET A 898 -5.18 -3.76 18.32
C MET A 898 -5.39 -5.29 18.35
N LEU A 899 -6.61 -5.80 18.24
CA LEU A 899 -6.87 -7.24 18.45
C LEU A 899 -6.50 -8.15 17.26
N GLY A 900 -6.07 -7.61 16.13
CA GLY A 900 -5.70 -8.37 14.91
C GLY A 900 -6.88 -8.99 14.15
N LYS A 901 -7.96 -9.36 14.85
CA LYS A 901 -9.15 -10.05 14.32
C LYS A 901 -10.17 -9.11 13.68
N ARG A 902 -10.07 -7.81 13.98
CA ARG A 902 -10.97 -6.75 13.53
C ARG A 902 -10.37 -6.07 12.30
N ASP A 903 -10.05 -4.78 12.35
CA ASP A 903 -9.50 -4.05 11.19
C ASP A 903 -8.07 -4.53 10.88
N SER A 904 -7.69 -4.47 9.60
CA SER A 904 -6.27 -4.65 9.24
C SER A 904 -5.51 -3.34 9.37
N GLU A 905 -4.34 -3.42 9.97
CA GLU A 905 -3.48 -2.28 10.28
C GLU A 905 -2.01 -2.64 10.02
N VAL A 906 -1.19 -1.63 9.77
CA VAL A 906 0.27 -1.77 9.66
C VAL A 906 0.96 -0.65 10.45
N ALA A 907 2.07 -1.00 11.09
CA ALA A 907 2.94 -0.06 11.77
C ALA A 907 4.42 -0.43 11.55
N VAL A 908 5.31 0.51 11.83
CA VAL A 908 6.73 0.27 11.97
C VAL A 908 7.16 0.66 13.37
N ILE A 909 7.99 -0.18 14.00
CA ILE A 909 8.75 0.19 15.18
C ILE A 909 10.18 0.53 14.74
N VAL A 910 10.66 1.70 15.16
CA VAL A 910 11.99 2.23 14.88
C VAL A 910 12.72 2.38 16.21
N GLU A 911 13.87 1.73 16.33
CA GLU A 911 14.76 1.81 17.47
C GLU A 911 16.09 2.41 17.01
N ASP A 912 16.47 3.53 17.61
CA ASP A 912 17.72 4.21 17.29
C ASP A 912 18.93 3.36 17.65
N SER A 913 19.75 3.10 16.64
CA SER A 913 21.03 2.39 16.79
C SER A 913 22.17 3.34 17.16
N GLU A 914 22.15 4.54 16.59
CA GLU A 914 23.08 5.62 16.93
C GLU A 914 22.59 6.40 18.16
N LYS A 915 23.52 7.09 18.82
CA LYS A 915 23.25 7.90 20.02
C LYS A 915 23.81 9.30 19.86
N VAL A 916 23.09 10.27 20.42
CA VAL A 916 23.46 11.68 20.49
C VAL A 916 23.29 12.18 21.93
N ALA A 917 24.14 13.13 22.33
CA ALA A 917 24.06 13.74 23.65
C ALA A 917 22.72 14.50 23.81
N SER A 918 22.07 14.29 24.95
CA SER A 918 20.80 14.87 25.34
C SER A 918 20.73 14.97 26.88
N VAL A 919 19.57 15.32 27.41
CA VAL A 919 19.33 15.51 28.85
C VAL A 919 18.04 14.80 29.27
N MET A 920 18.07 14.15 30.44
CA MET A 920 16.92 13.46 31.02
C MET A 920 16.92 13.64 32.54
N ASP A 921 15.94 14.38 33.08
CA ASP A 921 15.88 14.84 34.48
C ASP A 921 17.14 15.59 34.95
N GLY A 922 17.65 16.49 34.11
CA GLY A 922 18.86 17.28 34.34
C GLY A 922 20.16 16.48 34.31
N GLN A 923 20.10 15.17 34.04
CA GLN A 923 21.27 14.31 33.88
C GLN A 923 21.65 14.16 32.40
N GLU A 924 22.94 13.96 32.14
CA GLU A 924 23.41 13.57 30.81
C GLU A 924 22.72 12.29 30.35
N TYR A 925 22.24 12.29 29.10
CA TYR A 925 21.50 11.18 28.52
C TYR A 925 21.92 10.94 27.08
N GLU A 926 21.98 9.68 26.67
CA GLU A 926 22.23 9.29 25.28
C GLU A 926 20.91 8.97 24.57
N ALA A 927 20.41 9.96 23.82
CA ALA A 927 19.18 9.83 23.05
C ALA A 927 19.44 9.27 21.66
N GLY A 928 18.42 8.67 21.07
CA GLY A 928 18.39 8.30 19.67
C GLY A 928 18.05 9.48 18.77
N PRO A 929 18.81 9.74 17.69
CA PRO A 929 18.57 10.90 16.82
C PRO A 929 17.17 10.89 16.15
N TYR A 930 16.67 9.73 15.71
CA TYR A 930 15.36 9.63 15.07
C TYR A 930 14.24 10.01 16.06
N ALA A 931 14.22 9.36 17.22
CA ALA A 931 13.19 9.57 18.24
C ALA A 931 13.27 10.97 18.87
N LEU A 932 14.48 11.45 19.19
CA LEU A 932 14.70 12.77 19.77
C LEU A 932 14.21 13.88 18.84
N GLN A 933 14.59 13.84 17.56
CA GLN A 933 14.23 14.90 16.62
C GLN A 933 12.72 14.92 16.36
N LEU A 934 12.08 13.75 16.24
CA LEU A 934 10.62 13.65 16.11
C LEU A 934 9.92 14.25 17.33
N ARG A 935 10.33 13.85 18.55
CA ARG A 935 9.75 14.37 19.79
C ARG A 935 9.93 15.88 19.91
N LEU A 936 11.11 16.40 19.58
CA LEU A 936 11.38 17.84 19.57
C LEU A 936 10.49 18.57 18.55
N GLU A 937 10.27 18.01 17.36
CA GLU A 937 9.40 18.63 16.36
C GLU A 937 7.92 18.65 16.78
N CYS A 938 7.42 17.55 17.37
CA CYS A 938 6.10 17.51 18.00
C CYS A 938 5.99 18.60 19.08
N PHE A 939 6.94 18.66 20.02
CA PHE A 939 6.91 19.62 21.12
C PHE A 939 7.02 21.07 20.64
N ARG A 940 7.90 21.37 19.68
CA ARG A 940 8.00 22.71 19.08
C ARG A 940 6.69 23.13 18.44
N THR A 941 6.03 22.22 17.72
CA THR A 941 4.77 22.51 17.03
C THR A 941 3.66 22.78 18.04
N ILE A 942 3.42 21.87 19.01
CA ILE A 942 2.27 21.98 19.91
C ILE A 942 2.45 23.01 21.03
N LEU A 943 3.69 23.33 21.44
CA LEU A 943 3.98 24.33 22.49
C LEU A 943 4.32 25.72 21.92
N GLY A 944 4.47 25.86 20.60
CA GLY A 944 4.86 27.11 19.96
C GLY A 944 6.36 27.42 20.04
N GLY A 945 7.19 26.38 20.22
CA GLY A 945 8.65 26.51 20.29
C GLY A 945 9.31 26.96 18.97
N HIS A 946 8.60 26.87 17.84
CA HIS A 946 9.04 27.47 16.58
C HIS A 946 9.01 29.00 16.59
N SER A 947 8.04 29.59 17.31
CA SER A 947 7.90 31.05 17.47
C SER A 947 8.58 31.59 18.73
N ASP A 948 8.73 30.76 19.75
CA ASP A 948 9.30 31.14 21.03
C ASP A 948 10.44 30.21 21.44
N THR A 949 11.66 30.64 21.16
CA THR A 949 12.89 29.90 21.49
C THR A 949 13.24 29.92 22.98
N SER A 950 12.50 30.65 23.82
CA SER A 950 12.71 30.64 25.27
C SER A 950 12.16 29.38 25.96
N ILE A 951 11.32 28.62 25.26
CA ILE A 951 10.78 27.36 25.76
C ILE A 951 11.88 26.30 25.66
N ASP A 952 12.40 25.89 26.81
CA ASP A 952 13.35 24.79 26.88
C ASP A 952 12.64 23.46 26.66
N LEU A 953 12.97 22.80 25.55
CA LEU A 953 12.41 21.53 25.14
C LEU A 953 13.41 20.39 25.27
N SER A 954 14.63 20.59 25.79
CA SER A 954 15.65 19.53 25.75
C SER A 954 15.28 18.34 26.63
N ASP A 955 14.83 18.61 27.86
CA ASP A 955 14.51 17.60 28.87
C ASP A 955 13.00 17.33 28.98
N PRO A 956 12.51 16.18 28.51
CA PRO A 956 11.08 15.90 28.44
C PRO A 956 10.48 15.47 29.77
N ILE A 957 11.24 15.33 30.87
CA ILE A 957 10.70 14.86 32.16
C ILE A 957 10.94 15.79 33.34
N SER A 958 11.84 16.77 33.20
CA SER A 958 12.12 17.76 34.25
C SER A 958 10.84 18.41 34.77
N ASP A 959 10.84 18.75 36.06
CA ASP A 959 9.70 19.43 36.69
C ASP A 959 9.44 20.80 36.05
N ARG A 960 10.52 21.49 35.64
CA ARG A 960 10.45 22.75 34.91
C ARG A 960 9.69 22.57 33.60
N PHE A 961 10.08 21.62 32.75
CA PHE A 961 9.36 21.36 31.51
C PHE A 961 7.91 20.93 31.77
N TYR A 962 7.70 19.92 32.62
CA TYR A 962 6.37 19.36 32.85
C TYR A 962 5.39 20.38 33.43
N LYS A 963 5.79 21.12 34.46
CA LYS A 963 4.90 22.05 35.18
C LYS A 963 4.83 23.42 34.50
N GLU A 964 5.98 24.01 34.20
CA GLU A 964 6.07 25.41 33.74
C GLU A 964 5.91 25.58 32.24
N ALA A 965 6.23 24.56 31.43
CA ALA A 965 6.01 24.60 29.99
C ALA A 965 4.73 23.85 29.59
N TRP A 966 4.66 22.54 29.84
CA TRP A 966 3.57 21.69 29.37
C TRP A 966 2.22 22.02 30.05
N MET A 967 2.12 21.80 31.37
CA MET A 967 0.86 21.98 32.10
C MET A 967 0.38 23.44 32.10
N THR A 968 1.32 24.38 32.27
CA THR A 968 1.00 25.82 32.24
C THR A 968 0.47 26.26 30.87
N THR A 969 1.07 25.78 29.76
CA THR A 969 0.58 26.11 28.42
C THR A 969 -0.80 25.51 28.18
N ALA A 970 -0.99 24.22 28.51
CA ALA A 970 -2.27 23.54 28.35
C ALA A 970 -3.41 24.25 29.12
N GLY A 971 -3.20 24.57 30.40
CA GLY A 971 -4.21 25.23 31.24
C GLY A 971 -4.46 26.69 30.86
N ARG A 972 -3.40 27.45 30.54
CA ARG A 972 -3.54 28.85 30.07
C ARG A 972 -4.34 28.92 28.79
N ASN A 973 -3.98 28.10 27.80
CA ASN A 973 -4.63 28.12 26.50
C ASN A 973 -6.11 27.72 26.61
N ASP A 974 -6.40 26.64 27.36
CA ASP A 974 -7.77 26.18 27.59
C ASP A 974 -8.64 27.28 28.22
N THR A 975 -8.16 27.92 29.29
CA THR A 975 -8.85 29.03 29.97
C THR A 975 -9.14 30.20 29.02
N ILE A 976 -8.18 30.56 28.17
CA ILE A 976 -8.35 31.65 27.19
C ILE A 976 -9.38 31.27 26.12
N TYR A 977 -9.27 30.06 25.55
CA TYR A 977 -10.22 29.60 24.53
C TYR A 977 -11.65 29.53 25.08
N GLU A 978 -11.83 29.01 26.28
CA GLU A 978 -13.13 28.95 26.95
C GLU A 978 -13.70 30.35 27.20
N LYS A 979 -12.88 31.29 27.70
CA LYS A 979 -13.31 32.68 27.95
C LYS A 979 -13.65 33.44 26.67
N VAL A 980 -12.83 33.28 25.62
CA VAL A 980 -12.99 34.04 24.37
C VAL A 980 -14.11 33.47 23.51
N PHE A 981 -14.14 32.17 23.31
CA PHE A 981 -15.03 31.52 22.35
C PHE A 981 -16.17 30.75 22.98
N ARG A 982 -16.06 30.38 24.28
CA ARG A 982 -16.98 29.43 24.91
C ARG A 982 -17.11 28.16 24.06
N CYS A 983 -15.97 27.64 23.61
CA CYS A 983 -15.92 26.47 22.75
C CYS A 983 -16.18 25.17 23.54
N LEU A 984 -16.66 24.15 22.84
CA LEU A 984 -16.85 22.81 23.36
C LEU A 984 -15.76 21.87 22.82
N PRO A 985 -15.44 20.78 23.55
CA PRO A 985 -15.91 20.40 24.88
C PRO A 985 -15.29 21.28 26.00
N SER A 986 -15.93 21.33 27.17
CA SER A 986 -15.48 22.11 28.34
C SER A 986 -15.85 21.41 29.65
N SER A 987 -14.96 21.47 30.65
CA SER A 987 -15.23 20.93 32.00
C SER A 987 -16.29 21.74 32.77
N LEU A 988 -16.68 22.93 32.30
CA LEU A 988 -17.79 23.71 32.88
C LEU A 988 -19.18 23.14 32.51
N VAL A 989 -19.24 22.15 31.63
CA VAL A 989 -20.50 21.57 31.13
C VAL A 989 -20.54 20.09 31.46
N ARG A 990 -21.20 19.72 32.57
CA ARG A 990 -21.26 18.34 33.07
C ARG A 990 -22.54 17.60 32.67
N ASN A 991 -23.57 18.32 32.27
CA ASN A 991 -24.85 17.76 31.81
C ASN A 991 -25.49 18.63 30.71
N MET A 992 -26.61 18.15 30.14
CA MET A 992 -27.30 18.84 29.04
C MET A 992 -27.92 20.18 29.43
N SER A 993 -28.35 20.35 30.69
CA SER A 993 -28.89 21.63 31.17
C SER A 993 -27.77 22.69 31.27
N GLU A 994 -26.61 22.29 31.78
CA GLU A 994 -25.42 23.15 31.79
C GLU A 994 -24.96 23.49 30.36
N LEU A 995 -25.11 22.57 29.39
CA LEU A 995 -24.79 22.81 27.98
C LEU A 995 -25.66 23.92 27.37
N GLU A 996 -26.98 23.84 27.56
CA GLU A 996 -27.93 24.86 27.09
C GLU A 996 -27.63 26.23 27.73
N GLN A 997 -27.40 26.26 29.05
CA GLN A 997 -27.03 27.49 29.76
C GLN A 997 -25.69 28.05 29.27
N PHE A 998 -24.71 27.19 29.02
CA PHE A 998 -23.39 27.57 28.59
C PHE A 998 -23.43 28.26 27.22
N GLN A 999 -24.27 27.78 26.30
CA GLN A 999 -24.46 28.34 24.97
C GLN A 999 -25.32 29.60 24.93
N SER A 1000 -26.27 29.75 25.87
CA SER A 1000 -27.11 30.94 25.95
C SER A 1000 -26.32 32.23 26.21
N LYS A 1001 -25.09 32.12 26.73
CA LYS A 1001 -24.21 33.24 27.03
C LYS A 1001 -23.16 33.40 25.92
N PRO A 1002 -23.04 34.58 25.30
CA PRO A 1002 -22.02 34.84 24.29
C PRO A 1002 -20.61 34.92 24.89
N GLY A 1003 -19.59 34.52 24.11
CA GLY A 1003 -18.17 34.67 24.48
C GLY A 1003 -17.64 36.09 24.23
N LEU A 1004 -16.39 36.37 24.65
CA LEU A 1004 -15.75 37.66 24.35
C LEU A 1004 -15.61 37.94 22.86
N ALA A 1005 -15.41 36.90 22.03
CA ALA A 1005 -15.34 37.05 20.58
C ALA A 1005 -16.59 37.72 19.97
N GLN A 1006 -17.75 37.63 20.64
CA GLN A 1006 -19.01 38.20 20.20
C GLN A 1006 -19.38 39.49 20.95
N THR A 1007 -18.90 39.67 22.19
CA THR A 1007 -19.30 40.78 23.07
C THR A 1007 -18.29 41.92 23.13
N ASP A 1008 -16.99 41.63 23.04
CA ASP A 1008 -15.89 42.59 23.12
C ASP A 1008 -14.69 42.06 22.32
N THR A 1009 -14.71 42.37 21.02
CA THR A 1009 -13.68 41.89 20.08
C THR A 1009 -12.30 42.43 20.42
N ALA A 1010 -12.17 43.67 20.91
CA ALA A 1010 -10.87 44.25 21.25
C ALA A 1010 -10.22 43.49 22.40
N ARG A 1011 -10.98 43.20 23.47
CA ARG A 1011 -10.49 42.40 24.59
C ARG A 1011 -10.25 40.95 24.20
N ALA A 1012 -11.06 40.38 23.31
CA ALA A 1012 -10.82 39.04 22.77
C ALA A 1012 -9.45 38.94 22.10
N HIS A 1013 -9.07 39.91 21.25
CA HIS A 1013 -7.75 39.94 20.63
C HIS A 1013 -6.62 40.05 21.67
N GLU A 1014 -6.80 40.85 22.72
CA GLU A 1014 -5.80 40.97 23.80
C GLU A 1014 -5.58 39.64 24.54
N GLU A 1015 -6.65 38.91 24.84
CA GLU A 1015 -6.54 37.59 25.47
C GLU A 1015 -5.88 36.57 24.53
N LEU A 1016 -6.26 36.57 23.24
CA LEU A 1016 -5.72 35.63 22.26
C LEU A 1016 -4.21 35.81 21.99
N ARG A 1017 -3.67 37.03 22.14
CA ARG A 1017 -2.22 37.28 22.06
C ARG A 1017 -1.41 36.53 23.14
N LYS A 1018 -2.06 36.05 24.21
CA LYS A 1018 -1.42 35.29 25.29
C LYS A 1018 -1.34 33.80 25.00
N ILE A 1019 -2.04 33.30 23.96
CA ILE A 1019 -1.94 31.92 23.50
C ILE A 1019 -0.51 31.66 23.00
N ARG A 1020 0.02 30.48 23.34
CA ARG A 1020 1.26 29.97 22.74
C ARG A 1020 1.06 28.52 22.35
N GLY A 1021 1.46 28.17 21.13
CA GLY A 1021 1.23 26.83 20.58
C GLY A 1021 -0.25 26.49 20.48
N PHE A 1022 -0.54 25.19 20.39
CA PHE A 1022 -1.87 24.64 20.18
C PHE A 1022 -2.38 23.79 21.33
N LEU A 1023 -1.50 23.42 22.27
CA LEU A 1023 -1.81 22.53 23.38
C LEU A 1023 -2.88 23.13 24.30
N VAL A 1024 -3.94 22.37 24.57
CA VAL A 1024 -4.99 22.69 25.54
C VAL A 1024 -5.22 21.50 26.47
N GLN A 1025 -5.60 21.78 27.71
CA GLN A 1025 -5.94 20.73 28.66
C GLN A 1025 -7.18 19.94 28.19
N PHE A 1026 -7.17 18.61 28.33
CA PHE A 1026 -8.33 17.81 27.95
C PHE A 1026 -9.46 17.94 29.00
N PRO A 1027 -10.71 18.26 28.61
CA PRO A 1027 -11.80 18.47 29.54
C PRO A 1027 -12.39 17.15 30.04
N LEU A 1028 -11.87 16.65 31.16
CA LEU A 1028 -12.23 15.34 31.75
C LEU A 1028 -13.68 15.28 32.28
N ASP A 1029 -14.25 16.43 32.66
CA ASP A 1029 -15.57 16.52 33.28
C ASP A 1029 -16.72 16.81 32.29
N PHE A 1030 -16.42 17.00 31.00
CA PHE A 1030 -17.43 17.34 30.01
C PHE A 1030 -18.49 16.24 29.86
N LEU A 1031 -19.76 16.56 30.11
CA LEU A 1031 -20.88 15.61 30.13
C LEU A 1031 -20.64 14.42 31.09
N SER A 1032 -20.02 14.64 32.24
CA SER A 1032 -19.75 13.60 33.24
C SER A 1032 -21.00 13.05 33.94
N GLU A 1033 -22.06 13.86 34.04
CA GLU A 1033 -23.35 13.49 34.64
C GLU A 1033 -24.38 12.99 33.61
N HIS A 1034 -23.98 12.88 32.33
CA HIS A 1034 -24.84 12.37 31.25
C HIS A 1034 -24.41 10.97 30.78
N ASN A 1035 -25.39 10.12 30.45
CA ASN A 1035 -25.10 8.81 29.86
C ASN A 1035 -24.85 8.95 28.35
N LEU A 1036 -23.58 8.90 27.96
CA LEU A 1036 -23.13 9.03 26.58
C LEU A 1036 -23.36 7.77 25.72
N MET A 1037 -23.86 6.67 26.28
CA MET A 1037 -24.19 5.48 25.49
C MET A 1037 -25.47 5.70 24.67
N PRO A 1038 -25.54 5.20 23.42
CA PRO A 1038 -26.73 5.31 22.60
C PRO A 1038 -28.00 4.81 23.31
N SER A 1039 -29.06 5.60 23.26
CA SER A 1039 -30.34 5.26 23.89
C SER A 1039 -30.97 4.01 23.26
N VAL A 1040 -31.63 3.18 24.08
CA VAL A 1040 -32.33 1.97 23.63
C VAL A 1040 -33.34 2.32 22.53
N GLY A 1041 -33.24 1.68 21.37
CA GLY A 1041 -34.11 1.93 20.21
C GLY A 1041 -33.52 2.86 19.13
N THR A 1042 -32.34 3.46 19.36
CA THR A 1042 -31.57 4.16 18.31
C THR A 1042 -30.89 3.15 17.39
N LYS A 1043 -30.58 3.53 16.13
CA LYS A 1043 -29.85 2.66 15.20
C LYS A 1043 -28.49 2.26 15.75
N GLU A 1044 -27.82 3.19 16.44
CA GLU A 1044 -26.52 3.02 17.06
C GLU A 1044 -26.56 2.10 18.30
N ALA A 1045 -27.71 2.00 19.00
CA ALA A 1045 -27.90 1.01 20.06
C ALA A 1045 -28.21 -0.40 19.54
N MET A 1046 -28.69 -0.51 18.28
CA MET A 1046 -28.96 -1.81 17.65
C MET A 1046 -27.71 -2.48 17.08
N VAL A 1047 -26.60 -1.74 16.95
CA VAL A 1047 -25.33 -2.30 16.49
C VAL A 1047 -24.49 -2.82 17.65
N PRO A 1048 -23.66 -3.87 17.46
CA PRO A 1048 -22.79 -4.38 18.51
C PRO A 1048 -21.86 -3.30 19.07
N THR A 1049 -21.68 -3.28 20.39
CA THR A 1049 -20.78 -2.33 21.08
C THR A 1049 -19.36 -2.34 20.51
N GLU A 1050 -18.90 -3.51 20.03
CA GLU A 1050 -17.59 -3.70 19.40
C GLU A 1050 -17.34 -2.81 18.17
N ILE A 1051 -18.37 -2.18 17.59
CA ILE A 1051 -18.19 -1.19 16.53
C ILE A 1051 -17.45 0.04 17.04
N TRP A 1052 -17.69 0.42 18.29
CA TRP A 1052 -17.20 1.63 18.93
C TRP A 1052 -15.91 1.40 19.74
N THR A 1053 -15.50 0.13 19.96
CA THR A 1053 -14.38 -0.21 20.84
C THR A 1053 -13.09 -0.60 20.14
#